data_AF-A0A938WFG4-F1
#
_entry.id   AF-A0A938WFG4-F1
#
_cell.length_a   1.000
_cell.length_b   1.000
_cell.length_c   1.000
_cell.angle_alpha   90.00
_cell.angle_beta   90.00
_cell.angle_gamma   90.00
#
_symmetry.space_group_name_H-M   'P 1'
#
loop_
_entity.id
_entity.type
_entity.pdbx_description
1 polymer ?
#
loop_
_entity_poly.entity_id
_entity_poly.type
_entity_poly.pdbx_seq_one_letter_code
_entity_poly.pdbx_strand_id
1 'polypeptide(L)'
;MLLLAAFAPASHALGTGELVDVVIQAVEPQLAPAKPLVVCLIGGKSMEQCVQVELQKQAGGLQQQAAGQLPFNPNDNRIQQIIVIAKAASAGQWLEVLNKGGPTVAKIVGCAALPPGVKSVGCPIVEYVVDHNKNLLDKAHAAVQGPDWWALVELLGPQTACSFIPIPEIKSTLCGPFGEALAALAGFAEGGVNAIGNFLGDLAGAVVSFTEDLAGQSPPMPADKFYAEHWLPHVHRYVMSALWEPSGMKGVEADSWVFGNCVSYFDSHKASEATAKKVCSRMQSHAMALVNSSATAVKAAVPAYLAATLRPQLPRLRILHFEPQPGEAVKLGEKNWPYLKPYDQLYSQCVMDLRKRIGVMGWLPNQYPYGKWTTQPDNAWKWACDQAMLAIVKELNGWRQQGAQQLLAKMSGVGCQRRIPNDNQFQNTKTFNAKLYLVCATYDGYDTCRREITAHGVPGHEQCEIGQQAGVKLAAQVAAELGTKRCALTPNYANIRCTRPWKFEQCLARALPPEDAPAWHGQRINCELKEDPQFTAGLQQVRQILFQVNGGVGSKTDAIGSKQGQAGAWKPATGQNCWATQDPLAIRCKSEETLAAQGLSLPACALHDPNRDGADEPCVQQIVRARSAIELAQGGQPVQVPIQLPAADRPPAGGRLSSGALAGLVGQIRATVLRIEAEGLFRDGAFQLRGGQITAQPMSGFGPDWGGNAQLFWHGGGVGAVLDLMIDVPQDGAWVVEIDLTRAPDYGQLAFEVDQHRVAASFDGYAPGVVGPVTVTLGTFAMRQGRRPVSLMITGRNPASTGFLAGVDRILLKPSGG
;
A
#
# COMPACT_ATOMS: atom_id res chain seq x y z
N MET A 1 -7.02 -5.10 -32.08
CA MET A 1 -5.98 -5.83 -31.35
C MET A 1 -5.77 -5.18 -29.97
N LEU A 2 -6.81 -5.16 -29.13
CA LEU A 2 -6.80 -4.67 -27.75
C LEU A 2 -7.90 -5.46 -27.01
N LEU A 3 -7.65 -6.76 -26.93
CA LEU A 3 -8.38 -7.75 -26.14
C LEU A 3 -7.59 -7.95 -24.83
N LEU A 4 -8.30 -8.25 -23.73
CA LEU A 4 -7.81 -8.78 -22.44
C LEU A 4 -7.24 -7.78 -21.40
N ALA A 5 -8.08 -6.91 -20.82
CA ALA A 5 -7.75 -6.23 -19.56
C ALA A 5 -8.96 -6.04 -18.61
N ALA A 6 -9.97 -6.91 -18.69
CA ALA A 6 -11.14 -6.90 -17.79
C ALA A 6 -11.00 -7.98 -16.71
N PHE A 7 -9.87 -7.99 -16.03
CA PHE A 7 -9.66 -8.46 -14.66
C PHE A 7 -8.44 -7.69 -14.20
N ALA A 8 -8.61 -6.70 -13.33
CA ALA A 8 -7.46 -6.30 -12.52
C ALA A 8 -7.05 -7.57 -11.75
N PRO A 9 -5.78 -8.02 -11.80
CA PRO A 9 -5.36 -9.02 -10.86
C PRO A 9 -5.62 -8.45 -9.47
N ALA A 10 -6.15 -9.30 -8.59
CA ALA A 10 -6.20 -9.03 -7.18
C ALA A 10 -4.87 -8.42 -6.72
N SER A 11 -4.93 -7.51 -5.76
CA SER A 11 -3.81 -7.03 -4.98
C SER A 11 -2.79 -8.17 -4.79
N HIS A 12 -1.60 -8.02 -5.39
CA HIS A 12 -0.53 -9.02 -5.55
C HIS A 12 -0.75 -10.37 -4.84
N ALA A 13 -1.17 -11.40 -5.58
CA ALA A 13 -0.97 -12.78 -5.15
C ALA A 13 0.55 -13.02 -4.99
N LEU A 14 0.96 -13.83 -4.01
CA LEU A 14 2.37 -14.14 -3.75
C LEU A 14 3.11 -14.49 -5.05
N GLY A 15 4.27 -13.89 -5.27
CA GLY A 15 5.12 -14.27 -6.40
C GLY A 15 5.58 -15.72 -6.27
N THR A 16 5.90 -16.40 -7.39
CA THR A 16 6.33 -17.81 -7.39
C THR A 16 7.49 -18.08 -6.41
N GLY A 17 8.39 -17.11 -6.23
CA GLY A 17 9.50 -17.21 -5.27
C GLY A 17 9.05 -17.17 -3.80
N GLU A 18 8.06 -16.34 -3.46
CA GLU A 18 7.51 -16.23 -2.10
C GLU A 18 6.63 -17.44 -1.77
N LEU A 19 5.88 -17.95 -2.76
CA LEU A 19 5.10 -19.18 -2.60
C LEU A 19 6.00 -20.39 -2.31
N VAL A 20 7.15 -20.49 -2.97
CA VAL A 20 8.15 -21.53 -2.71
C VAL A 20 8.70 -21.44 -1.28
N ASP A 21 8.93 -20.24 -0.76
CA ASP A 21 9.38 -20.08 0.64
C ASP A 21 8.36 -20.65 1.63
N VAL A 22 7.07 -20.35 1.42
CA VAL A 22 5.99 -20.86 2.27
C VAL A 22 5.92 -22.38 2.20
N VAL A 23 6.04 -22.97 1.01
CA VAL A 23 5.99 -24.43 0.85
C VAL A 23 7.19 -25.10 1.52
N ILE A 24 8.41 -24.56 1.35
CA ILE A 24 9.59 -25.07 2.05
C ILE A 24 9.39 -24.98 3.56
N GLN A 25 8.93 -23.84 4.06
CA GLN A 25 8.67 -23.65 5.49
C GLN A 25 7.60 -24.60 6.04
N ALA A 26 6.58 -24.92 5.24
CA ALA A 26 5.50 -25.83 5.65
C ALA A 26 5.91 -27.32 5.59
N VAL A 27 6.81 -27.70 4.68
CA VAL A 27 7.24 -29.10 4.47
C VAL A 27 8.50 -29.44 5.27
N GLU A 28 9.57 -28.65 5.12
CA GLU A 28 10.86 -28.85 5.77
C GLU A 28 11.70 -27.55 5.74
N PRO A 29 11.66 -26.74 6.82
CA PRO A 29 12.39 -25.46 6.89
C PRO A 29 13.90 -25.58 6.65
N GLN A 30 14.50 -26.73 6.98
CA GLN A 30 15.94 -26.97 6.82
C GLN A 30 16.38 -27.00 5.34
N LEU A 31 15.44 -27.17 4.41
CA LEU A 31 15.69 -27.16 2.97
C LEU A 31 15.61 -25.75 2.33
N ALA A 32 15.56 -24.67 3.13
CA ALA A 32 15.61 -23.29 2.63
C ALA A 32 16.72 -23.01 1.60
N PRO A 33 17.96 -23.55 1.75
CA PRO A 33 19.00 -23.37 0.73
C PRO A 33 18.66 -23.96 -0.65
N ALA A 34 17.70 -24.90 -0.74
CA ALA A 34 17.26 -25.49 -2.00
C ALA A 34 16.31 -24.61 -2.82
N LYS A 35 15.86 -23.46 -2.30
CA LYS A 35 14.94 -22.54 -2.98
C LYS A 35 15.35 -22.20 -4.42
N PRO A 36 16.60 -21.80 -4.73
CA PRO A 36 16.97 -21.43 -6.10
C PRO A 36 16.85 -22.59 -7.09
N LEU A 37 17.18 -23.81 -6.65
CA LEU A 37 17.00 -25.05 -7.42
C LEU A 37 15.51 -25.31 -7.68
N VAL A 38 14.66 -25.22 -6.64
CA VAL A 38 13.22 -25.42 -6.75
C VAL A 38 12.58 -24.40 -7.71
N VAL A 39 12.90 -23.11 -7.57
CA VAL A 39 12.41 -22.05 -8.46
C VAL A 39 12.84 -22.30 -9.91
N CYS A 40 14.08 -22.72 -10.13
CA CYS A 40 14.60 -23.06 -11.45
C CYS A 40 13.84 -24.24 -12.11
N LEU A 41 13.54 -25.28 -11.33
CA LEU A 41 12.80 -26.47 -11.77
C LEU A 41 11.31 -26.18 -12.04
N ILE A 42 10.71 -25.26 -11.28
CA ILE A 42 9.37 -24.75 -11.56
C ILE A 42 9.36 -23.96 -12.87
N GLY A 43 10.44 -23.23 -13.16
CA GLY A 43 10.67 -22.53 -14.44
C GLY A 43 10.90 -23.41 -15.67
N GLY A 44 10.74 -24.74 -15.55
CA GLY A 44 10.74 -25.68 -16.69
C GLY A 44 12.12 -26.18 -17.12
N LYS A 45 13.20 -25.84 -16.39
CA LYS A 45 14.55 -26.35 -16.66
C LYS A 45 14.76 -27.75 -16.08
N SER A 46 15.71 -28.52 -16.63
CA SER A 46 16.04 -29.84 -16.12
C SER A 46 16.83 -29.75 -14.80
N MET A 47 16.82 -30.84 -14.03
CA MET A 47 17.59 -30.96 -12.79
C MET A 47 19.07 -30.64 -13.00
N GLU A 48 19.66 -31.17 -14.07
CA GLU A 48 21.05 -30.92 -14.43
C GLU A 48 21.30 -29.45 -14.74
N GLN A 49 20.44 -28.81 -15.53
CA GLN A 49 20.58 -27.38 -15.86
C GLN A 49 20.51 -26.50 -14.61
N CYS A 50 19.61 -26.80 -13.68
CA CYS A 50 19.45 -26.01 -12.46
C CYS A 50 20.60 -26.22 -11.48
N VAL A 51 21.07 -27.46 -11.29
CA VAL A 51 22.24 -27.76 -10.47
C VAL A 51 23.48 -27.06 -11.02
N GLN A 52 23.68 -27.06 -12.35
CA GLN A 52 24.81 -26.39 -12.98
C GLN A 52 24.79 -24.86 -12.77
N VAL A 53 23.61 -24.22 -12.84
CA VAL A 53 23.47 -22.78 -12.55
C VAL A 53 23.88 -22.46 -11.11
N GLU A 54 23.48 -23.30 -10.15
CA GLU A 54 23.83 -23.08 -8.73
C GLU A 54 25.31 -23.31 -8.44
N LEU A 55 25.93 -24.32 -9.08
CA LEU A 55 27.38 -24.54 -8.99
C LEU A 55 28.18 -23.39 -9.64
N GLN A 56 27.70 -22.84 -10.75
CA GLN A 56 28.36 -21.72 -11.44
C GLN A 56 28.33 -20.41 -10.63
N LYS A 57 27.24 -20.14 -9.90
CA LYS A 57 27.15 -18.96 -9.02
C LYS A 57 28.20 -18.98 -7.90
N GLN A 58 28.59 -20.16 -7.42
CA GLN A 58 29.66 -20.31 -6.43
C GLN A 58 31.05 -20.00 -7.00
N ALA A 59 31.25 -20.15 -8.31
CA ALA A 59 32.52 -19.91 -8.98
C ALA A 59 32.79 -18.43 -9.36
N GLY A 60 31.81 -17.53 -9.19
CA GLY A 60 31.88 -16.12 -9.60
C GLY A 60 32.49 -15.13 -8.60
N GLY A 61 33.01 -15.59 -7.45
CA GLY A 61 33.72 -14.77 -6.47
C GLY A 61 35.25 -14.84 -6.64
N LEU A 62 35.97 -13.76 -6.30
CA LEU A 62 37.44 -13.62 -6.38
C LEU A 62 38.25 -14.57 -5.46
N GLN A 63 37.72 -15.73 -5.10
CA GLN A 63 38.42 -16.82 -4.42
C GLN A 63 38.06 -18.14 -5.13
N GLN A 64 38.86 -18.51 -6.13
CA GLN A 64 38.91 -19.89 -6.58
C GLN A 64 39.54 -20.74 -5.48
N GLN A 65 38.71 -21.48 -4.75
CA GLN A 65 39.07 -22.78 -4.17
C GLN A 65 37.81 -23.54 -3.73
N ALA A 66 37.76 -24.81 -4.13
CA ALA A 66 36.71 -25.82 -3.98
C ALA A 66 35.49 -25.72 -4.92
N ALA A 67 35.44 -26.62 -5.91
CA ALA A 67 34.19 -27.03 -6.54
C ALA A 67 33.34 -27.72 -5.47
N GLY A 68 32.44 -26.96 -4.85
CA GLY A 68 31.69 -27.36 -3.66
C GLY A 68 30.43 -28.13 -3.99
N GLN A 69 30.21 -29.23 -3.28
CA GLN A 69 28.94 -29.94 -3.23
C GLN A 69 27.83 -28.98 -2.77
N LEU A 70 26.63 -29.10 -3.35
CA LEU A 70 25.48 -28.29 -2.94
C LEU A 70 25.23 -28.44 -1.42
N PRO A 71 24.76 -27.39 -0.72
CA PRO A 71 24.49 -27.44 0.72
C PRO A 71 23.29 -28.31 1.11
N PHE A 72 22.70 -29.02 0.15
CA PHE A 72 21.58 -29.93 0.30
C PHE A 72 21.74 -31.08 -0.71
N ASN A 73 21.11 -32.22 -0.44
CA ASN A 73 21.07 -33.32 -1.40
C ASN A 73 20.00 -33.05 -2.47
N PRO A 74 20.36 -32.83 -3.75
CA PRO A 74 19.40 -32.56 -4.83
C PRO A 74 18.36 -33.69 -5.04
N ASN A 75 18.69 -34.93 -4.63
CA ASN A 75 17.82 -36.09 -4.75
C ASN A 75 17.00 -36.38 -3.47
N ASP A 76 16.93 -35.45 -2.52
CA ASP A 76 16.08 -35.61 -1.35
C ASP A 76 14.60 -35.70 -1.77
N ASN A 77 13.90 -36.75 -1.33
CA ASN A 77 12.49 -36.97 -1.65
C ASN A 77 11.60 -35.81 -1.17
N ARG A 78 11.98 -35.10 -0.10
CA ARG A 78 11.28 -33.91 0.38
C ARG A 78 11.41 -32.74 -0.59
N ILE A 79 12.54 -32.60 -1.29
CA ILE A 79 12.69 -31.60 -2.36
C ILE A 79 11.71 -31.91 -3.51
N GLN A 80 11.57 -33.19 -3.88
CA GLN A 80 10.57 -33.60 -4.89
C GLN A 80 9.15 -33.30 -4.43
N GLN A 81 8.83 -33.55 -3.15
CA GLN A 81 7.55 -33.20 -2.57
C GLN A 81 7.29 -31.68 -2.59
N ILE A 82 8.27 -30.87 -2.21
CA ILE A 82 8.23 -29.40 -2.27
C ILE A 82 7.96 -28.92 -3.71
N ILE A 83 8.63 -29.49 -4.70
CA ILE A 83 8.44 -29.13 -6.12
C ILE A 83 7.01 -29.41 -6.56
N VAL A 84 6.48 -30.60 -6.26
CA VAL A 84 5.11 -30.98 -6.66
C VAL A 84 4.08 -30.07 -5.99
N ILE A 85 4.22 -29.80 -4.68
CA ILE A 85 3.31 -28.92 -3.95
C ILE A 85 3.38 -27.48 -4.47
N ALA A 86 4.58 -26.94 -4.67
CA ALA A 86 4.75 -25.58 -5.17
C ALA A 86 4.22 -25.41 -6.60
N LYS A 87 4.39 -26.43 -7.47
CA LYS A 87 3.78 -26.45 -8.81
C LYS A 87 2.25 -26.44 -8.72
N ALA A 88 1.67 -27.35 -7.94
CA ALA A 88 0.22 -27.42 -7.77
C ALA A 88 -0.36 -26.12 -7.20
N ALA A 89 0.28 -25.53 -6.17
CA ALA A 89 -0.12 -24.26 -5.59
C ALA A 89 -0.03 -23.11 -6.60
N SER A 90 1.05 -23.06 -7.40
CA SER A 90 1.21 -22.04 -8.46
C SER A 90 0.19 -22.17 -9.59
N ALA A 91 -0.33 -23.37 -9.81
CA ALA A 91 -1.39 -23.68 -10.77
C ALA A 91 -2.81 -23.53 -10.18
N GLY A 92 -2.95 -23.21 -8.89
CA GLY A 92 -4.25 -23.13 -8.20
C GLY A 92 -4.94 -24.49 -7.98
N GLN A 93 -4.18 -25.59 -7.96
CA GLN A 93 -4.67 -26.96 -7.76
C GLN A 93 -4.58 -27.33 -6.27
N TRP A 94 -5.45 -26.76 -5.45
CA TRP A 94 -5.43 -26.86 -3.99
C TRP A 94 -5.79 -28.25 -3.47
N LEU A 95 -6.67 -28.98 -4.15
CA LEU A 95 -6.92 -30.39 -3.85
C LEU A 95 -5.66 -31.24 -4.04
N GLU A 96 -4.85 -30.93 -5.06
CA GLU A 96 -3.56 -31.61 -5.26
C GLU A 96 -2.53 -31.23 -4.20
N VAL A 97 -2.47 -29.96 -3.79
CA VAL A 97 -1.68 -29.51 -2.63
C VAL A 97 -2.05 -30.31 -1.38
N LEU A 98 -3.35 -30.50 -1.11
CA LEU A 98 -3.84 -31.32 0.00
C LEU A 98 -3.43 -32.79 -0.13
N ASN A 99 -3.57 -33.38 -1.31
CA ASN A 99 -3.22 -34.79 -1.54
C ASN A 99 -1.72 -35.07 -1.42
N LYS A 100 -0.87 -34.09 -1.76
CA LYS A 100 0.60 -34.24 -1.78
C LYS A 100 1.28 -33.74 -0.51
N GLY A 101 0.74 -32.72 0.14
CA GLY A 101 1.29 -32.11 1.36
C GLY A 101 0.53 -32.47 2.64
N GLY A 102 -0.67 -33.02 2.54
CA GLY A 102 -1.53 -33.28 3.69
C GLY A 102 -2.24 -32.02 4.21
N PRO A 103 -3.13 -32.18 5.22
CA PRO A 103 -4.02 -31.13 5.68
C PRO A 103 -3.28 -29.93 6.29
N THR A 104 -2.20 -30.17 7.05
CA THR A 104 -1.40 -29.09 7.66
C THR A 104 -0.76 -28.20 6.61
N VAL A 105 -0.11 -28.80 5.60
CA VAL A 105 0.54 -28.04 4.53
C VAL A 105 -0.50 -27.31 3.68
N ALA A 106 -1.64 -27.94 3.36
CA ALA A 106 -2.71 -27.31 2.60
C ALA A 106 -3.29 -26.07 3.30
N LYS A 107 -3.47 -26.11 4.62
CA LYS A 107 -3.95 -24.95 5.40
C LYS A 107 -2.94 -23.81 5.36
N ILE A 108 -1.66 -24.08 5.62
CA ILE A 108 -0.58 -23.08 5.65
C ILE A 108 -0.40 -22.46 4.26
N VAL A 109 -0.19 -23.29 3.24
CA VAL A 109 0.11 -22.85 1.87
C VAL A 109 -1.11 -22.18 1.24
N GLY A 110 -2.32 -22.75 1.41
CA GLY A 110 -3.56 -22.16 0.93
C GLY A 110 -3.85 -20.80 1.57
N CYS A 111 -3.75 -20.68 2.89
CA CYS A 111 -3.92 -19.40 3.57
C CYS A 111 -2.89 -18.35 3.11
N ALA A 112 -1.62 -18.74 2.98
CA ALA A 112 -0.56 -17.83 2.56
C ALA A 112 -0.77 -17.29 1.15
N ALA A 113 -1.28 -18.13 0.23
CA ALA A 113 -1.54 -17.79 -1.16
C ALA A 113 -2.72 -16.84 -1.38
N LEU A 114 -3.53 -16.57 -0.35
CA LEU A 114 -4.60 -15.58 -0.43
C LEU A 114 -4.04 -14.14 -0.40
N PRO A 115 -4.68 -13.18 -1.08
CA PRO A 115 -4.29 -11.77 -1.01
C PRO A 115 -4.32 -11.23 0.43
N PRO A 116 -3.41 -10.31 0.82
CA PRO A 116 -3.32 -9.80 2.20
C PRO A 116 -4.63 -9.27 2.78
N GLY A 117 -5.43 -8.58 1.95
CA GLY A 117 -6.70 -7.98 2.36
C GLY A 117 -7.84 -8.97 2.63
N VAL A 118 -7.67 -10.25 2.30
CA VAL A 118 -8.72 -11.28 2.46
C VAL A 118 -8.33 -12.43 3.40
N LYS A 119 -7.06 -12.50 3.86
CA LYS A 119 -6.57 -13.58 4.72
C LYS A 119 -7.37 -13.78 6.00
N SER A 120 -7.81 -12.70 6.64
CA SER A 120 -8.59 -12.74 7.89
C SER A 120 -9.92 -13.49 7.77
N VAL A 121 -10.47 -13.59 6.56
CA VAL A 121 -11.73 -14.28 6.30
C VAL A 121 -11.53 -15.55 5.48
N GLY A 122 -10.64 -15.51 4.48
CA GLY A 122 -10.40 -16.62 3.58
C GLY A 122 -9.65 -17.78 4.25
N CYS A 123 -8.73 -17.51 5.19
CA CYS A 123 -7.99 -18.59 5.85
C CYS A 123 -8.90 -19.51 6.70
N PRO A 124 -9.80 -19.00 7.56
CA PRO A 124 -10.78 -19.82 8.27
C PRO A 124 -11.67 -20.68 7.34
N ILE A 125 -12.04 -20.15 6.16
CA ILE A 125 -12.83 -20.89 5.17
C ILE A 125 -12.01 -22.02 4.55
N VAL A 126 -10.77 -21.74 4.14
CA VAL A 126 -9.84 -22.76 3.60
C VAL A 126 -9.63 -23.86 4.64
N GLU A 127 -9.40 -23.50 5.90
CA GLU A 127 -9.27 -24.47 7.00
C GLU A 127 -10.53 -25.32 7.19
N TYR A 128 -11.71 -24.69 7.22
CA TYR A 128 -12.99 -25.37 7.36
C TYR A 128 -13.21 -26.40 6.23
N VAL A 129 -12.94 -26.01 4.98
CA VAL A 129 -13.14 -26.88 3.80
C VAL A 129 -12.16 -28.04 3.78
N VAL A 130 -10.90 -27.84 4.17
CA VAL A 130 -9.91 -28.92 4.34
C VAL A 130 -10.40 -29.96 5.35
N ASP A 131 -11.09 -29.53 6.41
CA ASP A 131 -11.55 -30.41 7.49
C ASP A 131 -12.88 -31.12 7.19
N HIS A 132 -13.79 -30.47 6.45
CA HIS A 132 -15.18 -30.95 6.31
C HIS A 132 -15.54 -31.44 4.90
N ASN A 133 -14.98 -30.85 3.83
CA ASN A 133 -15.29 -31.27 2.47
C ASN A 133 -14.15 -30.94 1.48
N LYS A 134 -13.13 -31.81 1.50
CA LYS A 134 -11.88 -31.65 0.74
C LYS A 134 -12.09 -31.47 -0.77
N ASN A 135 -13.14 -32.06 -1.34
CA ASN A 135 -13.44 -31.98 -2.78
C ASN A 135 -13.86 -30.57 -3.23
N LEU A 136 -14.22 -29.70 -2.30
CA LEU A 136 -14.61 -28.32 -2.57
C LEU A 136 -13.44 -27.34 -2.44
N LEU A 137 -12.23 -27.80 -2.11
CA LEU A 137 -11.10 -26.94 -1.77
C LEU A 137 -10.69 -25.99 -2.91
N ASP A 138 -10.66 -26.47 -4.15
CA ASP A 138 -10.34 -25.62 -5.31
C ASP A 138 -11.38 -24.50 -5.50
N LYS A 139 -12.67 -24.85 -5.39
CA LYS A 139 -13.77 -23.90 -5.50
C LYS A 139 -13.78 -22.90 -4.34
N ALA A 140 -13.51 -23.38 -3.12
CA ALA A 140 -13.42 -22.55 -1.93
C ALA A 140 -12.31 -21.52 -2.06
N HIS A 141 -11.12 -21.96 -2.46
CA HIS A 141 -9.97 -21.09 -2.63
C HIS A 141 -10.20 -20.05 -3.73
N ALA A 142 -10.87 -20.43 -4.83
CA ALA A 142 -11.28 -19.48 -5.86
C ALA A 142 -12.28 -18.43 -5.32
N ALA A 143 -13.25 -18.86 -4.51
CA ALA A 143 -14.28 -17.98 -3.94
C ALA A 143 -13.73 -16.99 -2.89
N VAL A 144 -12.60 -17.30 -2.24
CA VAL A 144 -12.01 -16.43 -1.21
C VAL A 144 -10.87 -15.52 -1.70
N GLN A 145 -10.37 -15.70 -2.94
CA GLN A 145 -9.32 -14.84 -3.52
C GLN A 145 -9.76 -13.38 -3.73
N GLY A 146 -11.05 -13.15 -3.93
CA GLY A 146 -11.74 -11.88 -3.69
C GLY A 146 -13.12 -12.29 -3.20
N PRO A 147 -13.61 -11.79 -2.05
CA PRO A 147 -14.63 -12.49 -1.29
C PRO A 147 -15.95 -12.57 -2.06
N ASP A 148 -16.13 -13.68 -2.76
CA ASP A 148 -17.33 -14.04 -3.47
C ASP A 148 -18.26 -14.73 -2.48
N TRP A 149 -18.87 -13.91 -1.61
CA TRP A 149 -19.78 -14.37 -0.56
C TRP A 149 -20.94 -15.22 -1.10
N TRP A 150 -21.28 -15.04 -2.37
CA TRP A 150 -22.35 -15.75 -3.03
C TRP A 150 -21.91 -17.16 -3.42
N ALA A 151 -20.74 -17.28 -4.05
CA ALA A 151 -20.13 -18.58 -4.32
C ALA A 151 -19.87 -19.36 -3.02
N LEU A 152 -19.54 -18.67 -1.92
CA LEU A 152 -19.39 -19.30 -0.60
C LEU A 152 -20.71 -19.86 -0.04
N VAL A 153 -21.82 -19.14 -0.20
CA VAL A 153 -23.16 -19.62 0.20
C VAL A 153 -23.60 -20.79 -0.66
N GLU A 154 -23.33 -20.77 -1.96
CA GLU A 154 -23.57 -21.90 -2.86
C GLU A 154 -22.73 -23.12 -2.45
N LEU A 155 -21.47 -22.91 -2.08
CA LEU A 155 -20.52 -23.96 -1.77
C LEU A 155 -20.75 -24.62 -0.39
N LEU A 156 -21.07 -23.82 0.62
CA LEU A 156 -21.12 -24.27 2.02
C LEU A 156 -22.55 -24.32 2.59
N GLY A 157 -23.52 -23.81 1.83
CA GLY A 157 -24.88 -23.52 2.30
C GLY A 157 -24.95 -22.21 3.12
N PRO A 158 -26.14 -21.60 3.22
CA PRO A 158 -26.31 -20.31 3.88
C PRO A 158 -25.89 -20.36 5.35
N GLN A 159 -26.31 -21.37 6.12
CA GLN A 159 -26.00 -21.43 7.56
C GLN A 159 -24.48 -21.44 7.84
N THR A 160 -23.74 -22.27 7.11
CA THR A 160 -22.28 -22.42 7.29
C THR A 160 -21.53 -21.19 6.77
N ALA A 161 -21.84 -20.74 5.55
CA ALA A 161 -21.18 -19.60 4.94
C ALA A 161 -21.34 -18.32 5.77
N CYS A 162 -22.48 -18.16 6.44
CA CYS A 162 -22.83 -17.01 7.26
C CYS A 162 -22.01 -16.84 8.53
N SER A 163 -21.33 -17.89 9.00
CA SER A 163 -20.34 -17.77 10.07
C SER A 163 -19.08 -17.02 9.62
N PHE A 164 -18.79 -17.00 8.32
CA PHE A 164 -17.59 -16.42 7.74
C PHE A 164 -17.80 -15.04 7.10
N ILE A 165 -19.04 -14.61 6.85
CA ILE A 165 -19.33 -13.29 6.24
C ILE A 165 -19.25 -12.20 7.33
N PRO A 166 -18.27 -11.25 7.27
CA PRO A 166 -18.09 -10.25 8.31
C PRO A 166 -18.86 -8.95 8.03
N ILE A 167 -19.37 -8.77 6.80
CA ILE A 167 -20.03 -7.54 6.35
C ILE A 167 -21.52 -7.64 6.73
N PRO A 168 -22.02 -6.80 7.66
CA PRO A 168 -23.38 -6.92 8.18
C PRO A 168 -24.46 -6.87 7.11
N GLU A 169 -24.34 -5.99 6.11
CA GLU A 169 -25.30 -5.84 5.03
C GLU A 169 -25.34 -7.06 4.11
N ILE A 170 -24.17 -7.66 3.85
CA ILE A 170 -24.06 -8.87 3.04
C ILE A 170 -24.57 -10.05 3.85
N LYS A 171 -24.23 -10.13 5.14
CA LYS A 171 -24.68 -11.17 6.07
C LYS A 171 -26.21 -11.14 6.23
N SER A 172 -26.82 -10.00 6.55
CA SER A 172 -28.28 -9.91 6.69
C SER A 172 -29.03 -10.32 5.43
N THR A 173 -28.44 -10.03 4.27
CA THR A 173 -29.03 -10.33 2.97
C THR A 173 -28.83 -11.81 2.61
N LEU A 174 -27.59 -12.29 2.55
CA LEU A 174 -27.25 -13.66 2.15
C LEU A 174 -27.61 -14.74 3.19
N CYS A 175 -27.81 -14.35 4.45
CA CYS A 175 -28.17 -15.27 5.53
C CYS A 175 -29.65 -15.23 5.90
N GLY A 176 -30.41 -14.33 5.26
CA GLY A 176 -31.84 -14.17 5.45
C GLY A 176 -32.64 -14.85 4.34
N PRO A 177 -33.86 -14.35 4.03
CA PRO A 177 -34.76 -14.95 3.05
C PRO A 177 -34.15 -15.15 1.65
N PHE A 178 -33.13 -14.36 1.30
CA PHE A 178 -32.43 -14.51 0.03
C PHE A 178 -31.46 -15.69 0.00
N GLY A 179 -30.74 -15.95 1.09
CA GLY A 179 -29.92 -17.15 1.22
C GLY A 179 -30.75 -18.43 1.15
N GLU A 180 -31.90 -18.41 1.81
CA GLU A 180 -32.89 -19.49 1.77
C GLU A 180 -33.46 -19.67 0.36
N ALA A 181 -33.81 -18.57 -0.33
CA ALA A 181 -34.28 -18.61 -1.70
C ALA A 181 -33.21 -19.09 -2.69
N LEU A 182 -31.95 -18.66 -2.54
CA LEU A 182 -30.82 -19.12 -3.36
C LEU A 182 -30.56 -20.61 -3.15
N ALA A 183 -30.56 -21.10 -1.91
CA ALA A 183 -30.41 -22.52 -1.61
C ALA A 183 -31.58 -23.35 -2.18
N ALA A 184 -32.80 -22.83 -2.10
CA ALA A 184 -33.97 -23.45 -2.71
C ALA A 184 -33.85 -23.50 -4.24
N LEU A 185 -33.38 -22.43 -4.89
CA LEU A 185 -33.18 -22.33 -6.34
C LEU A 185 -32.02 -23.17 -6.87
N ALA A 186 -30.90 -23.26 -6.15
CA ALA A 186 -29.78 -24.15 -6.49
C ALA A 186 -30.23 -25.61 -6.56
N GLY A 187 -31.14 -26.02 -5.65
CA GLY A 187 -31.80 -27.33 -5.70
C GLY A 187 -32.65 -27.59 -6.95
N PHE A 188 -32.99 -26.57 -7.76
CA PHE A 188 -33.62 -26.74 -9.08
C PHE A 188 -32.60 -26.92 -10.21
N ALA A 189 -31.41 -26.33 -10.10
CA ALA A 189 -30.37 -26.36 -11.14
C ALA A 189 -29.65 -27.71 -11.24
N GLU A 190 -29.56 -28.47 -10.14
CA GLU A 190 -28.89 -29.77 -10.09
C GLU A 190 -29.81 -30.98 -10.42
N GLY A 191 -31.01 -30.75 -10.96
CA GLY A 191 -32.00 -31.80 -11.19
C GLY A 191 -32.82 -32.04 -9.93
N GLY A 192 -33.94 -31.32 -9.83
CA GLY A 192 -34.78 -31.26 -8.64
C GLY A 192 -35.29 -32.62 -8.17
N VAL A 193 -34.79 -33.07 -7.02
CA VAL A 193 -35.38 -34.17 -6.24
C VAL A 193 -35.83 -33.71 -4.85
N ASN A 194 -35.22 -32.66 -4.27
CA ASN A 194 -35.53 -32.25 -2.88
C ASN A 194 -36.51 -31.07 -2.73
N ALA A 195 -36.41 -30.01 -3.54
CA ALA A 195 -37.45 -28.95 -3.57
C ALA A 195 -38.73 -29.43 -4.29
N ILE A 196 -38.53 -30.30 -5.29
CA ILE A 196 -39.57 -31.05 -5.96
C ILE A 196 -40.11 -32.17 -5.05
N GLY A 197 -39.36 -32.65 -4.03
CA GLY A 197 -39.82 -33.70 -3.12
C GLY A 197 -41.06 -33.33 -2.29
N ASN A 198 -41.15 -32.07 -1.82
CA ASN A 198 -42.35 -31.60 -1.12
C ASN A 198 -43.51 -31.28 -2.09
N PHE A 199 -43.22 -30.74 -3.28
CA PHE A 199 -44.23 -30.47 -4.31
C PHE A 199 -44.79 -31.75 -4.97
N LEU A 200 -43.94 -32.73 -5.29
CA LEU A 200 -44.32 -34.07 -5.75
C LEU A 200 -44.93 -34.90 -4.63
N GLY A 201 -44.51 -34.74 -3.38
CA GLY A 201 -45.15 -35.38 -2.23
C GLY A 201 -46.59 -34.86 -2.03
N ASP A 202 -46.77 -33.54 -2.09
CA ASP A 202 -48.09 -32.90 -1.95
C ASP A 202 -48.98 -33.07 -3.19
N LEU A 203 -48.41 -33.18 -4.40
CA LEU A 203 -49.16 -33.54 -5.61
C LEU A 203 -49.46 -35.05 -5.66
N ALA A 204 -48.56 -35.93 -5.22
CA ALA A 204 -48.82 -37.37 -5.15
C ALA A 204 -49.97 -37.69 -4.17
N GLY A 205 -50.15 -36.89 -3.12
CA GLY A 205 -51.34 -36.95 -2.27
C GLY A 205 -52.63 -36.40 -2.92
N ALA A 206 -52.53 -35.73 -4.07
CA ALA A 206 -53.66 -35.27 -4.90
C ALA A 206 -53.86 -36.11 -6.16
N VAL A 207 -52.86 -36.88 -6.59
CA VAL A 207 -52.99 -37.89 -7.63
C VAL A 207 -53.77 -39.05 -7.03
N VAL A 208 -55.10 -38.88 -7.03
CA VAL A 208 -55.98 -40.04 -7.12
C VAL A 208 -55.48 -40.80 -8.35
N SER A 209 -55.04 -42.04 -8.18
CA SER A 209 -54.70 -42.89 -9.32
C SER A 209 -55.90 -42.90 -10.25
N PHE A 210 -55.82 -42.22 -11.39
CA PHE A 210 -56.84 -42.24 -12.44
C PHE A 210 -56.76 -43.61 -13.14
N THR A 211 -57.02 -44.68 -12.40
CA THR A 211 -56.92 -46.08 -12.85
C THR A 211 -58.28 -46.68 -13.19
N GLU A 212 -59.33 -45.87 -13.33
CA GLU A 212 -60.61 -46.37 -13.83
C GLU A 212 -60.67 -46.25 -15.36
N ASP A 213 -60.68 -47.42 -15.99
CA ASP A 213 -60.89 -47.64 -17.42
C ASP A 213 -62.30 -47.22 -17.83
N LEU A 214 -62.40 -46.01 -18.38
CA LEU A 214 -63.53 -45.59 -19.21
C LEU A 214 -63.01 -45.35 -20.63
N ALA A 215 -63.57 -46.13 -21.55
CA ALA A 215 -63.17 -46.21 -22.95
C ALA A 215 -63.32 -44.84 -23.67
N GLY A 216 -62.25 -44.40 -24.34
CA GLY A 216 -62.30 -43.33 -25.35
C GLY A 216 -61.55 -42.03 -25.08
N GLN A 217 -60.89 -41.84 -23.93
CA GLN A 217 -60.10 -40.63 -23.64
C GLN A 217 -58.74 -40.96 -22.99
N SER A 218 -57.71 -40.17 -23.36
CA SER A 218 -56.34 -40.29 -22.84
C SER A 218 -56.25 -39.85 -21.38
N PRO A 219 -55.41 -40.50 -20.55
CA PRO A 219 -55.14 -40.03 -19.20
C PRO A 219 -54.50 -38.63 -19.22
N PRO A 220 -54.72 -37.81 -18.17
CA PRO A 220 -54.12 -36.48 -18.09
C PRO A 220 -52.59 -36.62 -17.95
N MET A 221 -51.85 -35.64 -18.48
CA MET A 221 -50.41 -35.60 -18.26
C MET A 221 -50.11 -35.45 -16.75
N PRO A 222 -48.95 -35.92 -16.29
CA PRO A 222 -48.51 -35.72 -14.91
C PRO A 222 -48.55 -34.23 -14.51
N ALA A 223 -49.01 -33.96 -13.29
CA ALA A 223 -49.24 -32.61 -12.78
C ALA A 223 -47.97 -31.74 -12.78
N ASP A 224 -46.83 -32.33 -12.46
CA ASP A 224 -45.50 -31.72 -12.53
C ASP A 224 -45.12 -31.33 -13.96
N LYS A 225 -45.40 -32.19 -14.95
CA LYS A 225 -45.17 -31.90 -16.36
C LYS A 225 -46.11 -30.80 -16.85
N PHE A 226 -47.39 -30.83 -16.46
CA PHE A 226 -48.35 -29.76 -16.77
C PHE A 226 -47.90 -28.42 -16.16
N TYR A 227 -47.48 -28.44 -14.90
CA TYR A 227 -46.96 -27.26 -14.22
C TYR A 227 -45.74 -26.67 -14.95
N ALA A 228 -44.81 -27.52 -15.39
CA ALA A 228 -43.63 -27.09 -16.12
C ALA A 228 -43.95 -26.48 -17.49
N GLU A 229 -44.93 -27.03 -18.21
CA GLU A 229 -45.29 -26.58 -19.57
C GLU A 229 -46.27 -25.39 -19.57
N HIS A 230 -47.09 -25.21 -18.53
CA HIS A 230 -48.21 -24.26 -18.54
C HIS A 230 -48.23 -23.24 -17.40
N TRP A 231 -47.59 -23.51 -16.26
CA TRP A 231 -47.51 -22.55 -15.15
C TRP A 231 -46.16 -21.82 -15.11
N LEU A 232 -45.05 -22.55 -15.21
CA LEU A 232 -43.70 -21.98 -15.20
C LEU A 232 -43.48 -20.88 -16.25
N PRO A 233 -44.02 -20.95 -17.48
CA PRO A 233 -43.84 -19.89 -18.47
C PRO A 233 -44.39 -18.52 -18.05
N HIS A 234 -45.33 -18.48 -17.10
CA HIS A 234 -45.92 -17.23 -16.63
C HIS A 234 -45.23 -16.66 -15.39
N VAL A 235 -44.39 -17.44 -14.70
CA VAL A 235 -43.71 -17.06 -13.45
C VAL A 235 -42.87 -15.80 -13.62
N HIS A 236 -42.10 -15.69 -14.71
CA HIS A 236 -41.26 -14.50 -14.94
C HIS A 236 -42.08 -13.20 -14.98
N ARG A 237 -43.21 -13.20 -15.70
CA ARG A 237 -44.12 -12.05 -15.79
C ARG A 237 -44.66 -11.67 -14.42
N TYR A 238 -45.03 -12.67 -13.60
CA TYR A 238 -45.52 -12.42 -12.25
C TYR A 238 -44.44 -11.88 -11.31
N VAL A 239 -43.20 -12.38 -11.43
CA VAL A 239 -42.05 -11.82 -10.69
C VAL A 239 -41.85 -10.35 -11.07
N MET A 240 -41.88 -10.00 -12.35
CA MET A 240 -41.74 -8.60 -12.78
C MET A 240 -42.85 -7.70 -12.23
N SER A 241 -44.09 -8.19 -12.19
CA SER A 241 -45.20 -7.47 -11.55
C SER A 241 -44.98 -7.28 -10.05
N ALA A 242 -44.54 -8.33 -9.33
CA ALA A 242 -44.25 -8.27 -7.90
C ALA A 242 -43.03 -7.39 -7.53
N LEU A 243 -42.12 -7.16 -8.47
CA LEU A 243 -40.99 -6.23 -8.30
C LEU A 243 -41.42 -4.76 -8.39
N TRP A 244 -42.40 -4.44 -9.24
CA TRP A 244 -42.87 -3.07 -9.46
C TRP A 244 -43.99 -2.64 -8.51
N GLU A 245 -44.92 -3.53 -8.15
CA GLU A 245 -46.08 -3.18 -7.32
C GLU A 245 -45.89 -3.60 -5.85
N PRO A 246 -45.98 -2.67 -4.86
CA PRO A 246 -45.84 -2.98 -3.44
C PRO A 246 -46.93 -3.93 -2.88
N SER A 247 -48.10 -4.02 -3.51
CA SER A 247 -49.22 -4.86 -3.08
C SER A 247 -49.14 -6.31 -3.60
N GLY A 248 -48.17 -6.63 -4.48
CA GLY A 248 -47.58 -7.94 -4.75
C GLY A 248 -48.45 -9.13 -5.20
N MET A 249 -49.76 -9.13 -4.98
CA MET A 249 -50.52 -10.39 -4.88
C MET A 249 -51.48 -10.67 -6.04
N LYS A 250 -51.74 -9.69 -6.92
CA LYS A 250 -52.78 -9.86 -7.95
C LYS A 250 -52.33 -10.64 -9.19
N GLY A 251 -51.04 -10.79 -9.48
CA GLY A 251 -50.60 -11.39 -10.75
C GLY A 251 -51.02 -12.85 -10.93
N VAL A 252 -50.69 -13.71 -9.96
CA VAL A 252 -50.97 -15.16 -10.04
C VAL A 252 -52.42 -15.48 -9.65
N GLU A 253 -52.96 -14.77 -8.66
CA GLU A 253 -54.34 -14.97 -8.18
C GLU A 253 -55.38 -14.41 -9.15
N ALA A 254 -55.10 -13.29 -9.83
CA ALA A 254 -56.02 -12.68 -10.78
C ALA A 254 -55.83 -13.18 -12.23
N ASP A 255 -54.85 -14.04 -12.51
CA ASP A 255 -54.75 -14.68 -13.82
C ASP A 255 -55.76 -15.84 -13.93
N SER A 256 -57.01 -15.45 -14.14
CA SER A 256 -58.12 -16.36 -14.38
C SER A 256 -57.94 -17.17 -15.67
N TRP A 257 -57.05 -16.75 -16.59
CA TRP A 257 -56.81 -17.44 -17.85
C TRP A 257 -55.92 -18.68 -17.66
N VAL A 258 -54.79 -18.56 -16.96
CA VAL A 258 -53.93 -19.72 -16.64
C VAL A 258 -54.68 -20.71 -15.75
N PHE A 259 -55.37 -20.20 -14.72
CA PHE A 259 -56.16 -21.04 -13.83
C PHE A 259 -57.33 -21.71 -14.56
N GLY A 260 -58.08 -20.97 -15.38
CA GLY A 260 -59.20 -21.49 -16.17
C GLY A 260 -58.79 -22.56 -17.18
N ASN A 261 -57.67 -22.35 -17.88
CA ASN A 261 -57.12 -23.33 -18.82
C ASN A 261 -56.63 -24.60 -18.11
N CYS A 262 -56.05 -24.46 -16.92
CA CYS A 262 -55.68 -25.59 -16.07
C CYS A 262 -56.91 -26.42 -15.71
N VAL A 263 -57.98 -25.78 -15.20
CA VAL A 263 -59.20 -26.48 -14.80
C VAL A 263 -59.84 -27.19 -16.00
N SER A 264 -59.95 -26.50 -17.15
CA SER A 264 -60.50 -27.05 -18.39
C SER A 264 -59.70 -28.27 -18.91
N TYR A 265 -58.37 -28.22 -18.83
CA TYR A 265 -57.53 -29.34 -19.24
C TYR A 265 -57.75 -30.59 -18.39
N PHE A 266 -57.67 -30.47 -17.06
CA PHE A 266 -57.83 -31.63 -16.18
C PHE A 266 -59.27 -32.15 -16.17
N ASP A 267 -60.27 -31.26 -16.24
CA ASP A 267 -61.70 -31.64 -16.35
C ASP A 267 -61.99 -32.42 -17.65
N SER A 268 -61.37 -32.04 -18.77
CA SER A 268 -61.47 -32.75 -20.05
C SER A 268 -60.65 -34.06 -20.13
N HIS A 269 -59.83 -34.36 -19.12
CA HIS A 269 -58.96 -35.54 -19.05
C HIS A 269 -59.16 -36.32 -17.74
N LYS A 270 -60.42 -36.69 -17.46
CA LYS A 270 -60.82 -37.63 -16.39
C LYS A 270 -60.72 -37.13 -14.93
N ALA A 271 -60.39 -35.87 -14.66
CA ALA A 271 -60.62 -35.29 -13.34
C ALA A 271 -62.03 -34.70 -13.25
N SER A 272 -62.74 -34.84 -12.14
CA SER A 272 -63.97 -34.04 -11.95
C SER A 272 -63.61 -32.56 -11.83
N GLU A 273 -64.50 -31.65 -12.24
CA GLU A 273 -64.30 -30.21 -12.10
C GLU A 273 -63.83 -29.80 -10.69
N ALA A 274 -64.36 -30.43 -9.64
CA ALA A 274 -63.94 -30.21 -8.26
C ALA A 274 -62.51 -30.69 -7.98
N THR A 275 -62.07 -31.78 -8.61
CA THR A 275 -60.71 -32.31 -8.51
C THR A 275 -59.73 -31.47 -9.34
N ALA A 276 -60.12 -31.08 -10.55
CA ALA A 276 -59.37 -30.17 -11.41
C ALA A 276 -59.12 -28.82 -10.72
N LYS A 277 -60.15 -28.22 -10.10
CA LYS A 277 -60.02 -27.00 -9.29
C LYS A 277 -59.02 -27.18 -8.14
N LYS A 278 -59.06 -28.30 -7.40
CA LYS A 278 -58.12 -28.57 -6.30
C LYS A 278 -56.67 -28.69 -6.79
N VAL A 279 -56.43 -29.43 -7.88
CA VAL A 279 -55.09 -29.61 -8.46
C VAL A 279 -54.54 -28.27 -8.96
N CYS A 280 -55.35 -27.50 -9.69
CA CYS A 280 -54.97 -26.19 -10.21
C CYS A 280 -54.76 -25.14 -9.11
N SER A 281 -55.54 -25.17 -8.02
CA SER A 281 -55.30 -24.29 -6.87
C SER A 281 -53.96 -24.59 -6.18
N ARG A 282 -53.57 -25.87 -6.07
CA ARG A 282 -52.24 -26.22 -5.53
C ARG A 282 -51.12 -25.71 -6.43
N MET A 283 -51.25 -25.89 -7.75
CA MET A 283 -50.30 -25.35 -8.72
C MET A 283 -50.20 -23.82 -8.64
N GLN A 284 -51.34 -23.14 -8.49
CA GLN A 284 -51.41 -21.69 -8.33
C GLN A 284 -50.68 -21.23 -7.06
N SER A 285 -50.94 -21.86 -5.91
CA SER A 285 -50.26 -21.55 -4.66
C SER A 285 -48.75 -21.80 -4.74
N HIS A 286 -48.32 -22.85 -5.44
CA HIS A 286 -46.91 -23.12 -5.66
C HIS A 286 -46.25 -22.06 -6.56
N ALA A 287 -46.93 -21.67 -7.66
CA ALA A 287 -46.47 -20.59 -8.52
C ALA A 287 -46.36 -19.25 -7.74
N MET A 288 -47.31 -18.96 -6.85
CA MET A 288 -47.24 -17.80 -5.96
C MET A 288 -46.04 -17.85 -5.02
N ALA A 289 -45.81 -18.98 -4.36
CA ALA A 289 -44.67 -19.16 -3.46
C ALA A 289 -43.34 -18.94 -4.20
N LEU A 290 -43.23 -19.48 -5.42
CA LEU A 290 -42.06 -19.31 -6.29
C LEU A 290 -41.88 -17.85 -6.75
N VAL A 291 -42.97 -17.15 -7.10
CA VAL A 291 -42.94 -15.73 -7.47
C VAL A 291 -42.49 -14.88 -6.28
N ASN A 292 -43.05 -15.13 -5.09
CA ASN A 292 -42.74 -14.38 -3.88
C ASN A 292 -41.29 -14.58 -3.44
N SER A 293 -40.81 -15.83 -3.43
CA SER A 293 -39.42 -16.13 -3.09
C SER A 293 -38.46 -15.52 -4.12
N SER A 294 -38.77 -15.60 -5.41
CA SER A 294 -37.96 -15.00 -6.49
C SER A 294 -37.93 -13.48 -6.43
N ALA A 295 -39.07 -12.81 -6.22
CA ALA A 295 -39.13 -11.35 -6.13
C ALA A 295 -38.41 -10.84 -4.87
N THR A 296 -38.57 -11.55 -3.74
CA THR A 296 -37.83 -11.27 -2.51
C THR A 296 -36.33 -11.43 -2.73
N ALA A 297 -35.94 -12.50 -3.43
CA ALA A 297 -34.55 -12.77 -3.75
C ALA A 297 -33.93 -11.67 -4.63
N VAL A 298 -34.63 -11.26 -5.69
CA VAL A 298 -34.17 -10.19 -6.58
C VAL A 298 -34.08 -8.84 -5.84
N LYS A 299 -35.03 -8.52 -4.95
CA LYS A 299 -34.99 -7.30 -4.12
C LYS A 299 -33.79 -7.30 -3.16
N ALA A 300 -33.51 -8.45 -2.55
CA ALA A 300 -32.39 -8.63 -1.64
C ALA A 300 -31.04 -8.65 -2.37
N ALA A 301 -30.97 -9.16 -3.60
CA ALA A 301 -29.76 -9.16 -4.42
C ALA A 301 -29.19 -7.74 -4.64
N VAL A 302 -30.06 -6.72 -4.70
CA VAL A 302 -29.66 -5.33 -4.96
C VAL A 302 -28.67 -4.80 -3.90
N PRO A 303 -29.00 -4.71 -2.60
CA PRO A 303 -28.07 -4.21 -1.59
C PRO A 303 -26.82 -5.10 -1.43
N ALA A 304 -26.92 -6.42 -1.60
CA ALA A 304 -25.76 -7.31 -1.55
C ALA A 304 -24.79 -7.05 -2.71
N TYR A 305 -25.28 -6.94 -3.94
CA TYR A 305 -24.46 -6.61 -5.11
C TYR A 305 -23.84 -5.22 -5.00
N LEU A 306 -24.61 -4.26 -4.45
CA LEU A 306 -24.11 -2.92 -4.16
C LEU A 306 -22.92 -2.96 -3.20
N ALA A 307 -23.06 -3.65 -2.07
CA ALA A 307 -22.02 -3.73 -1.05
C ALA A 307 -20.79 -4.51 -1.53
N ALA A 308 -20.97 -5.64 -2.19
CA ALA A 308 -19.88 -6.52 -2.60
C ALA A 308 -19.12 -6.00 -3.84
N THR A 309 -19.84 -5.43 -4.81
CA THR A 309 -19.27 -5.19 -6.15
C THR A 309 -19.16 -3.71 -6.48
N LEU A 310 -20.20 -2.92 -6.22
CA LEU A 310 -20.26 -1.53 -6.69
C LEU A 310 -19.63 -0.52 -5.71
N ARG A 311 -19.86 -0.66 -4.40
CA ARG A 311 -19.31 0.25 -3.39
C ARG A 311 -17.77 0.28 -3.35
N PRO A 312 -17.05 -0.84 -3.48
CA PRO A 312 -15.59 -0.83 -3.58
C PRO A 312 -15.07 -0.01 -4.78
N GLN A 313 -15.89 0.18 -5.82
CA GLN A 313 -15.53 0.99 -6.99
C GLN A 313 -15.82 2.48 -6.80
N LEU A 314 -16.60 2.87 -5.79
CA LEU A 314 -16.98 4.28 -5.56
C LEU A 314 -15.78 5.23 -5.42
N PRO A 315 -14.71 4.93 -4.67
CA PRO A 315 -13.55 5.81 -4.59
C PRO A 315 -12.98 6.15 -5.97
N ARG A 316 -12.90 5.16 -6.86
CA ARG A 316 -12.39 5.30 -8.23
C ARG A 316 -13.35 6.12 -9.09
N LEU A 317 -14.64 5.81 -9.03
CA LEU A 317 -15.69 6.52 -9.78
C LEU A 317 -15.79 7.99 -9.37
N ARG A 318 -15.54 8.34 -8.11
CA ARG A 318 -15.52 9.74 -7.62
C ARG A 318 -14.47 10.60 -8.32
N ILE A 319 -13.31 10.03 -8.66
CA ILE A 319 -12.23 10.74 -9.36
C ILE A 319 -12.46 10.75 -10.87
N LEU A 320 -12.90 9.63 -11.45
CA LEU A 320 -13.14 9.52 -12.90
C LEU A 320 -14.43 10.23 -13.37
N HIS A 321 -15.38 10.47 -12.46
CA HIS A 321 -16.65 11.17 -12.70
C HIS A 321 -16.87 12.27 -11.66
N PHE A 322 -15.84 13.11 -11.52
CA PHE A 322 -15.76 14.24 -10.63
C PHE A 322 -16.77 15.36 -10.96
N GLU A 323 -16.96 15.72 -12.24
CA GLU A 323 -17.92 16.78 -12.61
C GLU A 323 -19.39 16.32 -12.63
N PRO A 324 -20.34 17.23 -12.34
CA PRO A 324 -21.74 16.99 -12.63
C PRO A 324 -21.95 16.89 -14.15
N GLN A 325 -22.59 15.81 -14.61
CA GLN A 325 -23.18 15.87 -15.95
C GLN A 325 -24.23 16.99 -15.97
N PRO A 326 -24.26 17.84 -17.00
CA PRO A 326 -25.22 18.93 -17.07
C PRO A 326 -26.65 18.40 -17.10
N GLY A 327 -27.42 18.80 -16.08
CA GLY A 327 -28.88 18.92 -16.10
C GLY A 327 -29.69 17.67 -16.43
N GLU A 328 -29.90 16.78 -15.46
CA GLU A 328 -31.23 16.33 -15.04
C GLU A 328 -31.13 15.52 -13.74
N ALA A 329 -32.12 15.67 -12.84
CA ALA A 329 -32.31 14.70 -11.78
C ALA A 329 -32.53 13.32 -12.43
N VAL A 330 -31.88 12.27 -11.93
CA VAL A 330 -32.06 10.92 -12.47
C VAL A 330 -33.52 10.51 -12.28
N LYS A 331 -34.32 10.57 -13.35
CA LYS A 331 -35.73 10.18 -13.36
C LYS A 331 -35.83 8.68 -13.65
N LEU A 332 -36.47 7.97 -12.72
CA LEU A 332 -36.79 6.56 -12.81
C LEU A 332 -37.85 6.31 -13.90
N GLY A 333 -37.61 5.37 -14.83
CA GLY A 333 -38.67 4.78 -15.66
C GLY A 333 -38.96 5.41 -17.04
N GLU A 334 -38.15 6.35 -17.53
CA GLU A 334 -38.29 6.82 -18.92
C GLU A 334 -37.51 5.93 -19.91
N LYS A 335 -38.15 5.64 -21.04
CA LYS A 335 -37.74 4.69 -22.10
C LYS A 335 -36.38 5.00 -22.75
N ASN A 336 -35.80 6.14 -22.43
CA ASN A 336 -34.50 6.59 -22.87
C ASN A 336 -33.64 6.82 -21.63
N TRP A 337 -32.82 5.83 -21.29
CA TRP A 337 -31.71 5.94 -20.34
C TRP A 337 -30.35 6.14 -21.06
N PRO A 338 -30.14 7.16 -21.94
CA PRO A 338 -28.91 7.31 -22.72
C PRO A 338 -27.78 8.07 -21.99
N TYR A 339 -27.95 8.41 -20.70
CA TYR A 339 -27.03 9.29 -19.97
C TYR A 339 -26.07 8.58 -19.00
N LEU A 340 -26.11 7.24 -18.92
CA LEU A 340 -25.12 6.45 -18.19
C LEU A 340 -23.92 6.02 -19.04
N LYS A 341 -23.59 6.70 -20.15
CA LYS A 341 -22.37 6.35 -20.94
C LYS A 341 -21.08 6.10 -20.13
N PRO A 342 -20.80 6.77 -18.97
CA PRO A 342 -19.66 6.38 -18.14
C PRO A 342 -19.82 5.05 -17.37
N TYR A 343 -21.05 4.58 -17.19
CA TYR A 343 -21.43 3.40 -16.40
C TYR A 343 -22.03 2.25 -17.22
N ASP A 344 -22.14 2.35 -18.54
CA ASP A 344 -22.70 1.29 -19.40
C ASP A 344 -21.99 -0.06 -19.21
N GLN A 345 -20.67 -0.02 -19.02
CA GLN A 345 -19.88 -1.22 -18.70
C GLN A 345 -20.23 -1.79 -17.34
N LEU A 346 -20.34 -0.94 -16.31
CA LEU A 346 -20.71 -1.33 -14.95
C LEU A 346 -22.12 -1.93 -14.89
N TYR A 347 -23.04 -1.34 -15.65
CA TYR A 347 -24.40 -1.82 -15.81
C TYR A 347 -24.45 -3.17 -16.54
N SER A 348 -23.75 -3.28 -17.66
CA SER A 348 -23.68 -4.53 -18.43
C SER A 348 -23.08 -5.67 -17.60
N GLN A 349 -22.04 -5.36 -16.82
CA GLN A 349 -21.43 -6.30 -15.88
C GLN A 349 -22.41 -6.71 -14.78
N CYS A 350 -23.15 -5.76 -14.20
CA CYS A 350 -24.20 -6.08 -13.24
C CYS A 350 -25.23 -7.07 -13.80
N VAL A 351 -25.74 -6.82 -15.01
CA VAL A 351 -26.73 -7.71 -15.62
C VAL A 351 -26.14 -9.11 -15.82
N MET A 352 -24.88 -9.20 -16.27
CA MET A 352 -24.19 -10.48 -16.47
C MET A 352 -23.92 -11.23 -15.16
N ASP A 353 -23.49 -10.53 -14.11
CA ASP A 353 -23.16 -11.13 -12.82
C ASP A 353 -24.41 -11.62 -12.10
N LEU A 354 -25.47 -10.80 -12.04
CA LEU A 354 -26.74 -11.20 -11.44
C LEU A 354 -27.40 -12.34 -12.23
N ARG A 355 -27.33 -12.30 -13.57
CA ARG A 355 -27.82 -13.39 -14.43
C ARG A 355 -27.13 -14.71 -14.14
N LYS A 356 -25.80 -14.71 -13.98
CA LYS A 356 -25.02 -15.92 -13.67
C LYS A 356 -25.38 -16.50 -12.30
N ARG A 357 -25.61 -15.64 -11.30
CA ARG A 357 -25.65 -16.03 -9.89
C ARG A 357 -27.03 -16.40 -9.36
N ILE A 358 -28.08 -15.73 -9.84
CA ILE A 358 -29.43 -15.93 -9.28
C ILE A 358 -30.18 -17.00 -10.07
N GLY A 359 -29.73 -17.36 -11.28
CA GLY A 359 -30.18 -18.57 -11.98
C GLY A 359 -31.68 -18.65 -12.30
N VAL A 360 -32.48 -17.62 -12.02
CA VAL A 360 -33.93 -17.61 -12.30
C VAL A 360 -34.11 -17.55 -13.82
N MET A 361 -34.20 -18.75 -14.38
CA MET A 361 -34.46 -19.17 -15.75
C MET A 361 -34.54 -18.06 -16.81
N GLY A 362 -33.49 -17.96 -17.61
CA GLY A 362 -33.54 -17.41 -18.97
C GLY A 362 -34.14 -18.37 -20.01
N TRP A 363 -35.14 -19.18 -19.64
CA TRP A 363 -35.71 -20.25 -20.50
C TRP A 363 -37.04 -19.92 -21.18
N LEU A 364 -37.40 -18.65 -21.31
CA LEU A 364 -38.47 -18.29 -22.24
C LEU A 364 -37.83 -17.57 -23.42
N PRO A 365 -37.77 -18.24 -24.59
CA PRO A 365 -37.57 -17.52 -25.84
C PRO A 365 -38.47 -16.29 -25.85
N ASN A 366 -38.02 -15.22 -26.50
CA ASN A 366 -38.80 -14.04 -26.90
C ASN A 366 -40.03 -14.38 -27.79
N GLN A 367 -40.60 -15.57 -27.71
CA GLN A 367 -41.68 -16.06 -28.56
C GLN A 367 -43.07 -15.57 -28.14
N TYR A 368 -43.23 -14.88 -27.01
CA TYR A 368 -44.47 -14.16 -26.75
C TYR A 368 -44.32 -12.69 -27.10
N PRO A 369 -45.16 -12.16 -28.01
CA PRO A 369 -45.10 -10.76 -28.39
C PRO A 369 -45.49 -9.93 -27.18
N TYR A 370 -44.52 -9.26 -26.58
CA TYR A 370 -44.75 -8.24 -25.56
C TYR A 370 -45.53 -7.07 -26.19
N GLY A 371 -46.85 -7.21 -26.22
CA GLY A 371 -47.75 -6.15 -26.63
C GLY A 371 -47.84 -5.07 -25.55
N LYS A 372 -47.36 -3.87 -25.88
CA LYS A 372 -47.78 -2.57 -25.32
C LYS A 372 -47.54 -2.25 -23.83
N TRP A 373 -46.47 -2.74 -23.20
CA TRP A 373 -46.01 -2.18 -21.90
C TRP A 373 -44.57 -1.67 -21.99
N THR A 374 -44.36 -0.59 -22.74
CA THR A 374 -43.03 -0.07 -23.02
C THR A 374 -42.62 1.04 -22.06
N THR A 375 -42.21 0.68 -20.84
CA THR A 375 -41.39 1.52 -19.91
C THR A 375 -40.69 0.71 -18.81
N GLN A 376 -40.97 -0.61 -18.68
CA GLN A 376 -40.39 -1.46 -17.64
C GLN A 376 -39.15 -2.20 -18.15
N PRO A 377 -38.16 -2.50 -17.29
CA PRO A 377 -37.02 -3.33 -17.67
C PRO A 377 -37.47 -4.71 -18.16
N ASP A 378 -36.91 -5.18 -19.28
CA ASP A 378 -37.31 -6.41 -19.97
C ASP A 378 -37.16 -7.71 -19.15
N ASN A 379 -36.49 -7.67 -17.99
CA ASN A 379 -36.36 -8.79 -17.04
C ASN A 379 -35.91 -8.34 -15.63
N ALA A 380 -35.95 -9.29 -14.68
CA ALA A 380 -35.70 -9.05 -13.25
C ALA A 380 -34.25 -8.61 -12.95
N TRP A 381 -33.28 -9.06 -13.74
CA TRP A 381 -31.87 -8.66 -13.59
C TRP A 381 -31.66 -7.20 -13.96
N LYS A 382 -32.29 -6.80 -15.06
CA LYS A 382 -32.29 -5.41 -15.51
C LYS A 382 -32.92 -4.51 -14.43
N TRP A 383 -34.06 -4.92 -13.86
CA TRP A 383 -34.67 -4.20 -12.73
C TRP A 383 -33.72 -4.06 -11.53
N ALA A 384 -33.09 -5.16 -11.09
CA ALA A 384 -32.16 -5.13 -9.95
C ALA A 384 -30.96 -4.22 -10.20
N CYS A 385 -30.39 -4.27 -11.41
CA CYS A 385 -29.29 -3.39 -11.80
C CYS A 385 -29.71 -1.93 -11.90
N ASP A 386 -30.93 -1.64 -12.38
CA ASP A 386 -31.47 -0.28 -12.38
C ASP A 386 -31.51 0.27 -10.93
N GLN A 387 -32.04 -0.52 -9.98
CA GLN A 387 -32.07 -0.15 -8.56
C GLN A 387 -30.66 0.06 -7.97
N ALA A 388 -29.72 -0.84 -8.28
CA ALA A 388 -28.35 -0.74 -7.79
C ALA A 388 -27.64 0.51 -8.33
N MET A 389 -27.81 0.80 -9.62
CA MET A 389 -27.21 1.98 -10.26
C MET A 389 -27.79 3.29 -9.72
N LEU A 390 -29.09 3.34 -9.43
CA LEU A 390 -29.72 4.52 -8.83
C LEU A 390 -29.12 4.86 -7.46
N ALA A 391 -28.93 3.84 -6.62
CA ALA A 391 -28.32 4.02 -5.32
C ALA A 391 -26.86 4.50 -5.43
N ILE A 392 -26.06 3.93 -6.34
CA ILE A 392 -24.70 4.41 -6.61
C ILE A 392 -24.67 5.86 -7.10
N VAL A 393 -25.55 6.22 -8.04
CA VAL A 393 -25.62 7.59 -8.54
C VAL A 393 -26.01 8.57 -7.42
N LYS A 394 -26.91 8.18 -6.52
CA LYS A 394 -27.27 8.97 -5.33
C LYS A 394 -26.06 9.16 -4.41
N GLU A 395 -25.30 8.10 -4.12
CA GLU A 395 -24.08 8.19 -3.30
C GLU A 395 -23.01 9.09 -3.94
N LEU A 396 -22.80 8.98 -5.26
CA LEU A 396 -21.87 9.83 -6.01
C LEU A 396 -22.31 11.30 -6.05
N ASN A 397 -23.61 11.57 -6.20
CA ASN A 397 -24.17 12.93 -6.12
C ASN A 397 -23.95 13.53 -4.73
N GLY A 398 -24.18 12.76 -3.66
CA GLY A 398 -23.93 13.20 -2.29
C GLY A 398 -22.46 13.54 -2.04
N TRP A 399 -21.54 12.70 -2.51
CA TRP A 399 -20.10 12.98 -2.41
C TRP A 399 -19.71 14.26 -3.17
N ARG A 400 -20.27 14.49 -4.36
CA ARG A 400 -19.99 15.70 -5.16
C ARG A 400 -20.36 17.00 -4.44
N GLN A 401 -21.38 17.01 -3.60
CA GLN A 401 -21.81 18.21 -2.89
C GLN A 401 -20.85 18.64 -1.76
N GLN A 402 -20.13 17.70 -1.14
CA GLN A 402 -19.31 17.99 0.06
C GLN A 402 -17.90 17.41 -0.04
N GLY A 403 -17.77 16.11 -0.31
CA GLY A 403 -16.47 15.42 -0.36
C GLY A 403 -15.57 15.91 -1.49
N ALA A 404 -16.13 16.25 -2.66
CA ALA A 404 -15.36 16.83 -3.75
C ALA A 404 -14.73 18.18 -3.37
N GLN A 405 -15.47 19.04 -2.65
CA GLN A 405 -14.98 20.34 -2.21
C GLN A 405 -13.90 20.19 -1.13
N GLN A 406 -14.04 19.23 -0.21
CA GLN A 406 -13.02 18.92 0.78
C GLN A 406 -11.72 18.42 0.13
N LEU A 407 -11.83 17.55 -0.88
CA LEU A 407 -10.67 17.08 -1.64
C LEU A 407 -9.97 18.26 -2.34
N LEU A 408 -10.73 19.13 -3.02
CA LEU A 408 -10.17 20.32 -3.68
C LEU A 408 -9.51 21.29 -2.69
N ALA A 409 -10.10 21.48 -1.51
CA ALA A 409 -9.53 22.31 -0.45
C ALA A 409 -8.22 21.72 0.08
N LYS A 410 -8.18 20.40 0.32
CA LYS A 410 -6.97 19.68 0.73
C LYS A 410 -5.86 19.83 -0.32
N MET A 411 -6.20 19.66 -1.60
CA MET A 411 -5.25 19.80 -2.71
C MET A 411 -4.76 21.25 -2.86
N SER A 412 -5.65 22.23 -2.68
CA SER A 412 -5.28 23.65 -2.70
C SER A 412 -4.32 24.00 -1.56
N GLY A 413 -4.52 23.40 -0.37
CA GLY A 413 -3.64 23.59 0.79
C GLY A 413 -2.19 23.12 0.57
N VAL A 414 -1.97 22.18 -0.36
CA VAL A 414 -0.63 21.72 -0.77
C VAL A 414 -0.15 22.35 -2.08
N GLY A 415 -0.80 23.44 -2.53
CA GLY A 415 -0.41 24.18 -3.72
C GLY A 415 -0.83 23.54 -5.04
N CYS A 416 -1.81 22.63 -5.03
CA CYS A 416 -2.38 22.03 -6.24
C CYS A 416 -3.70 22.70 -6.61
N GLN A 417 -3.83 23.09 -7.88
CA GLN A 417 -5.01 23.74 -8.41
C GLN A 417 -5.66 22.86 -9.47
N ARG A 418 -6.99 22.88 -9.50
CA ARG A 418 -7.76 22.18 -10.53
C ARG A 418 -7.52 22.80 -11.90
N ARG A 419 -7.20 21.98 -12.89
CA ARG A 419 -7.09 22.38 -14.29
C ARG A 419 -8.17 21.66 -15.08
N ILE A 420 -8.89 22.41 -15.90
CA ILE A 420 -9.79 21.85 -16.91
C ILE A 420 -8.95 21.76 -18.19
N PRO A 421 -8.68 20.56 -18.74
CA PRO A 421 -7.91 20.43 -19.97
C PRO A 421 -8.64 21.15 -21.12
N ASN A 422 -7.99 22.16 -21.71
CA ASN A 422 -8.47 22.82 -22.92
C ASN A 422 -8.05 21.97 -24.14
N ASP A 423 -8.65 20.80 -24.36
CA ASP A 423 -8.34 20.03 -25.58
C ASP A 423 -9.52 19.94 -26.53
N ASN A 424 -9.38 20.65 -27.65
CA ASN A 424 -10.22 20.63 -28.84
C ASN A 424 -9.71 19.61 -29.89
N GLN A 425 -8.70 18.77 -29.61
CA GLN A 425 -8.09 17.90 -30.64
C GLN A 425 -8.57 16.44 -30.68
N PHE A 426 -9.46 16.00 -29.77
CA PHE A 426 -10.18 14.74 -29.93
C PHE A 426 -11.68 14.99 -29.70
N GLN A 427 -12.49 14.77 -30.74
CA GLN A 427 -13.94 15.02 -30.76
C GLN A 427 -14.75 14.10 -29.82
N ASN A 428 -14.49 14.15 -28.52
CA ASN A 428 -15.48 13.75 -27.52
C ASN A 428 -15.35 14.56 -26.22
N THR A 429 -15.73 15.84 -26.33
CA THR A 429 -15.76 16.86 -25.26
C THR A 429 -16.64 16.50 -24.04
N LYS A 430 -17.37 15.37 -24.07
CA LYS A 430 -18.23 14.93 -22.96
C LYS A 430 -17.53 14.06 -21.91
N THR A 431 -16.37 13.45 -22.23
CA THR A 431 -15.77 12.40 -21.37
C THR A 431 -14.56 12.87 -20.57
N PHE A 432 -13.80 13.86 -21.08
CA PHE A 432 -12.58 14.34 -20.43
C PHE A 432 -12.85 15.41 -19.35
N ASN A 433 -13.88 16.24 -19.52
CA ASN A 433 -14.26 17.23 -18.52
C ASN A 433 -14.74 16.59 -17.21
N ALA A 434 -15.20 15.33 -17.26
CA ALA A 434 -15.70 14.63 -16.09
C ALA A 434 -14.63 14.20 -15.08
N LYS A 435 -13.34 14.15 -15.42
CA LYS A 435 -12.28 13.65 -14.52
C LYS A 435 -11.69 14.79 -13.67
N LEU A 436 -11.24 14.47 -12.45
CA LEU A 436 -10.41 15.39 -11.68
C LEU A 436 -9.00 15.45 -12.26
N TYR A 437 -8.53 16.65 -12.58
CA TYR A 437 -7.15 16.90 -13.00
C TYR A 437 -6.58 18.09 -12.22
N LEU A 438 -5.39 17.93 -11.67
CA LEU A 438 -4.75 18.84 -10.72
C LEU A 438 -3.33 19.18 -11.19
N VAL A 439 -2.98 20.47 -11.16
CA VAL A 439 -1.63 20.96 -11.42
C VAL A 439 -1.05 21.51 -10.13
N CYS A 440 0.11 21.00 -9.73
CA CYS A 440 0.74 21.31 -8.46
C CYS A 440 1.91 22.27 -8.62
N ALA A 441 1.94 23.34 -7.82
CA ALA A 441 2.97 24.37 -7.89
C ALA A 441 4.34 23.92 -7.35
N THR A 442 4.38 22.82 -6.60
CA THR A 442 5.58 22.21 -6.02
C THR A 442 5.56 20.70 -6.24
N TYR A 443 6.73 20.08 -6.22
CA TYR A 443 6.86 18.62 -6.28
C TYR A 443 6.28 17.93 -5.03
N ASP A 444 6.41 18.52 -3.85
CA ASP A 444 5.83 17.92 -2.62
C ASP A 444 4.29 17.94 -2.66
N GLY A 445 3.71 19.00 -3.24
CA GLY A 445 2.29 19.07 -3.57
C GLY A 445 1.89 18.01 -4.59
N TYR A 446 2.70 17.83 -5.63
CA TYR A 446 2.52 16.79 -6.65
C TYR A 446 2.52 15.37 -6.04
N ASP A 447 3.48 15.07 -5.17
CA ASP A 447 3.61 13.76 -4.51
C ASP A 447 2.42 13.50 -3.58
N THR A 448 1.98 14.53 -2.86
CA THR A 448 0.78 14.46 -2.03
C THR A 448 -0.48 14.22 -2.87
N CYS A 449 -0.62 14.93 -3.99
CA CYS A 449 -1.69 14.72 -4.95
C CYS A 449 -1.69 13.28 -5.47
N ARG A 450 -0.55 12.77 -5.93
CA ARG A 450 -0.43 11.41 -6.49
C ARG A 450 -0.86 10.36 -5.48
N ARG A 451 -0.39 10.45 -4.23
CA ARG A 451 -0.76 9.50 -3.16
C ARG A 451 -2.25 9.58 -2.85
N GLU A 452 -2.80 10.78 -2.74
CA GLU A 452 -4.22 10.97 -2.48
C GLU A 452 -5.07 10.35 -3.60
N ILE A 453 -4.79 10.68 -4.87
CA ILE A 453 -5.55 10.11 -6.00
C ILE A 453 -5.37 8.59 -6.10
N THR A 454 -4.17 8.08 -5.79
CA THR A 454 -3.90 6.64 -5.78
C THR A 454 -4.69 5.92 -4.70
N ALA A 455 -4.91 6.54 -3.54
CA ALA A 455 -5.78 5.99 -2.49
C ALA A 455 -7.25 5.85 -2.94
N HIS A 456 -7.66 6.58 -3.99
CA HIS A 456 -8.96 6.40 -4.64
C HIS A 456 -8.97 5.30 -5.72
N GLY A 457 -7.88 4.55 -5.93
CA GLY A 457 -7.80 3.46 -6.91
C GLY A 457 -7.67 3.95 -8.36
N VAL A 458 -7.16 5.17 -8.56
CA VAL A 458 -6.80 5.72 -9.88
C VAL A 458 -5.29 6.02 -9.89
N PRO A 459 -4.53 5.70 -10.96
CA PRO A 459 -3.10 5.98 -10.98
C PRO A 459 -2.82 7.48 -10.88
N GLY A 460 -2.36 7.97 -9.71
CA GLY A 460 -2.31 9.41 -9.45
C GLY A 460 -1.44 10.24 -10.41
N HIS A 461 -0.50 9.61 -11.11
CA HIS A 461 0.31 10.28 -12.13
C HIS A 461 -0.49 10.66 -13.40
N GLU A 462 -1.68 10.08 -13.61
CA GLU A 462 -2.57 10.43 -14.73
C GLU A 462 -3.48 11.62 -14.42
N GLN A 463 -3.67 11.98 -13.14
CA GLN A 463 -4.58 13.05 -12.69
C GLN A 463 -3.87 14.20 -11.97
N CYS A 464 -2.60 14.02 -11.63
CA CYS A 464 -1.76 15.07 -11.08
C CYS A 464 -0.67 15.42 -12.09
N GLU A 465 -0.35 16.70 -12.19
CA GLU A 465 0.70 17.24 -13.05
C GLU A 465 1.58 18.20 -12.24
N ILE A 466 2.88 18.25 -12.56
CA ILE A 466 3.81 19.21 -11.99
C ILE A 466 3.69 20.52 -12.78
N GLY A 467 3.43 21.63 -12.10
CA GLY A 467 3.36 22.95 -12.71
C GLY A 467 4.71 23.41 -13.25
N GLN A 468 4.68 24.21 -14.32
CA GLN A 468 5.89 24.63 -15.06
C GLN A 468 6.97 25.32 -14.21
N GLN A 469 6.58 25.99 -13.11
CA GLN A 469 7.49 26.70 -12.21
C GLN A 469 7.98 25.87 -11.02
N ALA A 470 7.52 24.63 -10.85
CA ALA A 470 7.88 23.81 -9.70
C ALA A 470 9.38 23.50 -9.64
N GLY A 471 9.99 23.20 -10.78
CA GLY A 471 11.44 22.99 -10.90
C GLY A 471 12.25 24.24 -10.55
N VAL A 472 11.84 25.42 -11.04
CA VAL A 472 12.52 26.69 -10.76
C VAL A 472 12.43 27.03 -9.26
N LYS A 473 11.26 26.85 -8.65
CA LYS A 473 11.05 27.08 -7.22
C LYS A 473 11.87 26.13 -6.36
N LEU A 474 11.86 24.84 -6.68
CA LEU A 474 12.67 23.84 -5.98
C LEU A 474 14.16 24.13 -6.13
N ALA A 475 14.61 24.48 -7.33
CA ALA A 475 16.01 24.83 -7.56
C ALA A 475 16.43 26.04 -6.71
N ALA A 476 15.55 27.04 -6.59
CA ALA A 476 15.83 28.24 -5.81
C ALA A 476 15.93 27.96 -4.30
N GLN A 477 15.02 27.11 -3.79
CA GLN A 477 15.06 26.65 -2.42
C GLN A 477 16.34 25.86 -2.12
N VAL A 478 16.65 24.87 -2.94
CA VAL A 478 17.86 24.03 -2.76
C VAL A 478 19.13 24.87 -2.86
N ALA A 479 19.22 25.82 -3.79
CA ALA A 479 20.37 26.72 -3.88
C ALA A 479 20.54 27.59 -2.62
N ALA A 480 19.44 28.06 -2.03
CA ALA A 480 19.46 28.82 -0.78
C ALA A 480 19.91 27.96 0.41
N GLU A 481 19.38 26.73 0.54
CA GLU A 481 19.75 25.77 1.60
C GLU A 481 21.23 25.34 1.50
N LEU A 482 21.73 25.13 0.28
CA LEU A 482 23.13 24.76 0.04
C LEU A 482 24.10 25.95 0.17
N GLY A 483 23.60 27.17 0.29
CA GLY A 483 24.40 28.39 0.36
C GLY A 483 24.71 28.97 -1.02
N THR A 484 24.18 30.17 -1.26
CA THR A 484 24.23 30.86 -2.57
C THR A 484 25.64 31.25 -3.02
N LYS A 485 26.61 31.29 -2.09
CA LYS A 485 28.03 31.52 -2.40
C LYS A 485 28.63 30.42 -3.27
N ARG A 486 28.26 29.16 -3.03
CA ARG A 486 28.84 27.99 -3.72
C ARG A 486 27.90 27.33 -4.69
N CYS A 487 26.60 27.44 -4.48
CA CYS A 487 25.57 26.90 -5.35
C CYS A 487 24.65 28.02 -5.81
N ALA A 488 24.70 28.35 -7.09
CA ALA A 488 23.90 29.42 -7.67
C ALA A 488 22.90 28.88 -8.70
N LEU A 489 21.71 29.49 -8.74
CA LEU A 489 20.74 29.29 -9.80
C LEU A 489 21.31 29.77 -11.12
N THR A 490 21.20 28.96 -12.17
CA THR A 490 21.39 29.45 -13.53
C THR A 490 20.11 30.12 -14.03
N PRO A 491 20.17 31.24 -14.77
CA PRO A 491 18.99 31.90 -15.31
C PRO A 491 18.16 30.95 -16.20
N ASN A 492 16.83 31.05 -16.10
CA ASN A 492 15.83 30.43 -16.98
C ASN A 492 15.61 28.91 -16.86
N TYR A 493 16.31 28.20 -15.96
CA TYR A 493 16.15 26.74 -15.82
C TYR A 493 16.15 26.30 -14.35
N ALA A 494 15.56 25.12 -14.10
CA ALA A 494 15.62 24.42 -12.81
C ALA A 494 17.01 23.82 -12.56
N ASN A 495 18.07 24.62 -12.73
CA ASN A 495 19.44 24.18 -12.75
C ASN A 495 20.28 24.94 -11.71
N ILE A 496 21.02 24.18 -10.90
CA ILE A 496 21.85 24.65 -9.81
C ILE A 496 23.30 24.32 -10.15
N ARG A 497 24.15 25.34 -10.16
CA ARG A 497 25.58 25.18 -10.37
C ARG A 497 26.32 25.30 -9.06
N CYS A 498 26.91 24.20 -8.62
CA CYS A 498 27.72 24.11 -7.42
C CYS A 498 29.22 24.10 -7.75
N THR A 499 30.02 24.70 -6.86
CA THR A 499 31.48 24.84 -7.01
C THR A 499 32.28 23.94 -6.07
N ARG A 500 31.60 23.12 -5.25
CA ARG A 500 32.20 22.19 -4.29
C ARG A 500 31.62 20.79 -4.50
N PRO A 501 32.45 19.73 -4.54
CA PRO A 501 31.97 18.36 -4.79
C PRO A 501 30.89 17.91 -3.81
N TRP A 502 31.06 18.13 -2.50
CA TRP A 502 30.05 17.72 -1.50
C TRP A 502 28.73 18.48 -1.62
N LYS A 503 28.77 19.75 -2.04
CA LYS A 503 27.56 20.54 -2.31
C LYS A 503 26.84 20.05 -3.57
N PHE A 504 27.60 19.64 -4.58
CA PHE A 504 27.06 19.01 -5.77
C PHE A 504 26.38 17.67 -5.44
N GLU A 505 27.00 16.81 -4.62
CA GLU A 505 26.37 15.57 -4.15
C GLU A 505 25.09 15.83 -3.35
N GLN A 506 25.10 16.85 -2.46
CA GLN A 506 23.89 17.27 -1.73
C GLN A 506 22.80 17.79 -2.67
N CYS A 507 23.15 18.48 -3.76
CA CYS A 507 22.23 18.88 -4.81
C CYS A 507 21.64 17.67 -5.54
N LEU A 508 22.48 16.70 -5.94
CA LEU A 508 22.04 15.49 -6.62
C LEU A 508 21.05 14.68 -5.76
N ALA A 509 21.28 14.61 -4.45
CA ALA A 509 20.34 13.95 -3.54
C ALA A 509 18.94 14.61 -3.56
N ARG A 510 18.84 15.91 -3.86
CA ARG A 510 17.57 16.65 -4.01
C ARG A 510 17.01 16.61 -5.45
N ALA A 511 17.83 16.20 -6.42
CA ALA A 511 17.43 16.06 -7.82
C ALA A 511 16.65 14.78 -8.11
N LEU A 512 16.72 13.77 -7.24
CA LEU A 512 16.06 12.49 -7.45
C LEU A 512 14.56 12.57 -7.13
N PRO A 513 13.70 11.90 -7.91
CA PRO A 513 12.31 11.72 -7.54
C PRO A 513 12.19 10.80 -6.30
N PRO A 514 11.06 10.83 -5.57
CA PRO A 514 10.80 9.86 -4.50
C PRO A 514 10.94 8.41 -5.01
N GLU A 515 11.34 7.49 -4.15
CA GLU A 515 11.60 6.08 -4.52
C GLU A 515 10.39 5.35 -5.12
N ASP A 516 9.17 5.83 -4.85
CA ASP A 516 7.92 5.26 -5.37
C ASP A 516 7.40 5.98 -6.64
N ALA A 517 8.19 6.89 -7.22
CA ALA A 517 7.85 7.57 -8.47
C ALA A 517 8.09 6.66 -9.70
N PRO A 518 7.21 6.71 -10.73
CA PRO A 518 7.42 5.98 -11.97
C PRO A 518 8.75 6.33 -12.64
N ALA A 519 9.41 5.33 -13.25
CA ALA A 519 10.74 5.47 -13.84
C ALA A 519 10.91 6.57 -14.90
N TRP A 520 9.83 7.07 -15.50
CA TRP A 520 9.85 8.10 -16.53
C TRP A 520 9.84 9.55 -16.00
N HIS A 521 9.72 9.77 -14.68
CA HIS A 521 9.63 11.10 -14.09
C HIS A 521 10.93 11.92 -14.09
N GLY A 522 12.08 11.31 -14.39
CA GLY A 522 13.36 12.01 -14.55
C GLY A 522 13.83 12.74 -13.28
N GLN A 523 14.80 13.65 -13.45
CA GLN A 523 15.33 14.48 -12.35
C GLN A 523 14.42 15.70 -12.08
N ARG A 524 14.18 16.01 -10.80
CA ARG A 524 13.35 17.13 -10.33
C ARG A 524 13.98 18.51 -10.62
N ILE A 525 15.30 18.56 -10.50
CA ILE A 525 16.18 19.71 -10.76
C ILE A 525 17.47 19.19 -11.41
N ASN A 526 18.17 20.02 -12.17
CA ASN A 526 19.49 19.71 -12.71
C ASN A 526 20.56 20.27 -11.76
N CYS A 527 21.61 19.49 -11.53
CA CYS A 527 22.76 19.91 -10.73
C CYS A 527 24.02 19.83 -11.60
N GLU A 528 24.84 20.88 -11.57
CA GLU A 528 26.12 20.95 -12.28
C GLU A 528 27.26 21.18 -11.29
N LEU A 529 28.32 20.39 -11.37
CA LEU A 529 29.59 20.71 -10.74
C LEU A 529 30.41 21.59 -11.70
N LYS A 530 30.63 22.85 -11.34
CA LYS A 530 31.61 23.71 -12.02
C LYS A 530 32.90 23.69 -11.23
N GLU A 531 33.97 23.21 -11.85
CA GLU A 531 35.30 23.25 -11.25
C GLU A 531 35.66 24.69 -10.87
N ASP A 532 36.04 24.86 -9.60
CA ASP A 532 36.60 26.09 -9.07
C ASP A 532 38.13 25.93 -9.02
N PRO A 533 38.89 26.61 -9.90
CA PRO A 533 40.35 26.49 -9.93
C PRO A 533 41.00 26.83 -8.59
N GLN A 534 40.44 27.77 -7.82
CA GLN A 534 40.98 28.16 -6.51
C GLN A 534 40.82 27.02 -5.50
N PHE A 535 39.66 26.36 -5.51
CA PHE A 535 39.42 25.18 -4.67
C PHE A 535 40.35 24.02 -5.04
N THR A 536 40.51 23.73 -6.33
CA THR A 536 41.40 22.65 -6.79
C THR A 536 42.86 22.92 -6.40
N ALA A 537 43.33 24.16 -6.55
CA ALA A 537 44.66 24.56 -6.12
C ALA A 537 44.82 24.47 -4.59
N GLY A 538 43.85 24.97 -3.83
CA GLY A 538 43.83 24.87 -2.37
C GLY A 538 43.84 23.41 -1.88
N LEU A 539 43.11 22.51 -2.54
CA LEU A 539 43.08 21.09 -2.19
C LEU A 539 44.45 20.42 -2.41
N GLN A 540 45.15 20.79 -3.49
CA GLN A 540 46.52 20.33 -3.71
C GLN A 540 47.46 20.85 -2.62
N GLN A 541 47.33 22.12 -2.25
CA GLN A 541 48.11 22.74 -1.18
C GLN A 541 47.87 22.04 0.18
N VAL A 542 46.62 21.76 0.53
CA VAL A 542 46.28 21.02 1.76
C VAL A 542 46.88 19.62 1.76
N ARG A 543 46.81 18.90 0.63
CA ARG A 543 47.42 17.56 0.51
C ARG A 543 48.93 17.61 0.73
N GLN A 544 49.62 18.62 0.20
CA GLN A 544 51.05 18.83 0.42
C GLN A 544 51.37 19.15 1.88
N ILE A 545 50.60 20.05 2.50
CA ILE A 545 50.74 20.42 3.91
C ILE A 545 50.54 19.19 4.81
N LEU A 546 49.46 18.44 4.61
CA LEU A 546 49.17 17.22 5.37
C LEU A 546 50.25 16.16 5.15
N PHE A 547 50.81 16.04 3.95
CA PHE A 547 51.91 15.13 3.68
C PHE A 547 53.16 15.50 4.48
N GLN A 548 53.58 16.78 4.44
CA GLN A 548 54.76 17.27 5.16
C GLN A 548 54.60 17.15 6.68
N VAL A 549 53.49 17.65 7.23
CA VAL A 549 53.27 17.70 8.69
C VAL A 549 53.09 16.30 9.30
N ASN A 550 52.64 15.32 8.51
CA ASN A 550 52.53 13.93 8.94
C ASN A 550 53.81 13.10 8.67
N GLY A 551 54.95 13.77 8.45
CA GLY A 551 56.27 13.13 8.34
C GLY A 551 56.61 12.58 6.96
N GLY A 552 55.82 12.93 5.94
CA GLY A 552 56.14 12.63 4.55
C GLY A 552 57.28 13.50 4.05
N VAL A 553 58.20 12.92 3.28
CA VAL A 553 59.38 13.62 2.75
C VAL A 553 59.59 13.22 1.29
N GLY A 554 59.98 14.17 0.43
CA GLY A 554 60.12 13.96 -1.01
C GLY A 554 58.78 14.03 -1.78
N SER A 555 58.84 13.94 -3.11
CA SER A 555 57.66 14.01 -3.99
C SER A 555 57.37 12.62 -4.60
N LYS A 556 56.10 12.22 -4.65
CA LYS A 556 55.67 11.01 -5.38
C LYS A 556 55.68 11.22 -6.91
N THR A 557 55.78 12.48 -7.33
CA THR A 557 55.72 12.96 -8.72
C THR A 557 57.09 13.11 -9.38
N ASP A 558 58.20 12.86 -8.68
CA ASP A 558 59.55 12.90 -9.28
C ASP A 558 59.81 11.72 -10.24
N ALA A 559 58.80 10.85 -10.47
CA ALA A 559 58.85 9.78 -11.47
C ALA A 559 58.32 10.19 -12.86
N ILE A 560 57.65 11.34 -13.02
CA ILE A 560 57.28 11.86 -14.36
C ILE A 560 57.40 13.39 -14.38
N GLY A 561 58.54 13.91 -14.86
CA GLY A 561 58.66 15.28 -15.38
C GLY A 561 59.60 16.28 -14.68
N SER A 562 60.34 15.94 -13.62
CA SER A 562 61.30 16.87 -12.98
C SER A 562 62.74 16.67 -13.47
N LYS A 563 63.53 17.76 -13.60
CA LYS A 563 64.95 17.73 -13.97
C LYS A 563 65.79 16.97 -12.92
N GLN A 564 66.78 16.23 -13.42
CA GLN A 564 67.73 15.40 -12.67
C GLN A 564 68.47 16.21 -11.58
N GLY A 565 68.47 15.73 -10.32
CA GLY A 565 69.59 15.99 -9.39
C GLY A 565 69.31 16.44 -7.94
N GLN A 566 68.07 16.65 -7.48
CA GLN A 566 67.83 17.11 -6.09
C GLN A 566 66.59 16.51 -5.40
N ALA A 567 66.38 15.19 -5.50
CA ALA A 567 65.34 14.51 -4.72
C ALA A 567 65.98 13.61 -3.65
N GLY A 568 65.75 13.92 -2.37
CA GLY A 568 66.02 12.99 -1.27
C GLY A 568 65.10 11.77 -1.32
N ALA A 569 65.45 10.69 -0.62
CA ALA A 569 64.66 9.45 -0.61
C ALA A 569 63.21 9.71 -0.16
N TRP A 570 62.24 9.36 -1.01
CA TRP A 570 60.82 9.47 -0.70
C TRP A 570 60.46 8.64 0.53
N LYS A 571 59.82 9.26 1.51
CA LYS A 571 59.27 8.59 2.71
C LYS A 571 57.78 8.87 2.82
N PRO A 572 56.93 7.84 3.00
CA PRO A 572 55.50 8.03 3.19
C PRO A 572 55.22 8.74 4.52
N ALA A 573 54.15 9.54 4.57
CA ALA A 573 53.61 10.04 5.82
C ALA A 573 53.15 8.85 6.69
N THR A 574 53.59 8.82 7.95
CA THR A 574 53.31 7.72 8.89
C THR A 574 52.60 8.19 10.17
N GLY A 575 52.46 9.51 10.38
CA GLY A 575 51.80 10.11 11.55
C GLY A 575 50.39 10.65 11.30
N GLN A 576 49.62 10.84 12.38
CA GLN A 576 48.32 11.55 12.39
C GLN A 576 48.44 12.89 13.14
N ASN A 577 49.36 13.74 12.74
CA ASN A 577 49.61 15.04 13.38
C ASN A 577 48.54 16.07 13.01
N CYS A 578 48.13 16.09 11.73
CA CYS A 578 47.02 16.89 11.23
C CYS A 578 46.16 16.10 10.23
N TRP A 579 44.90 16.49 10.09
CA TRP A 579 43.94 15.92 9.14
C TRP A 579 43.03 17.01 8.56
N ALA A 580 42.50 16.78 7.37
CA ALA A 580 41.44 17.63 6.81
C ALA A 580 40.13 17.40 7.56
N THR A 581 39.30 18.44 7.67
CA THR A 581 37.97 18.34 8.31
C THR A 581 36.89 17.93 7.30
N GLN A 582 35.60 18.12 7.64
CA GLN A 582 34.49 17.97 6.67
C GLN A 582 34.62 18.94 5.48
N ASP A 583 35.26 20.10 5.69
CA ASP A 583 35.74 20.94 4.62
C ASP A 583 37.20 20.55 4.28
N PRO A 584 37.47 20.09 3.04
CA PRO A 584 38.81 19.69 2.62
C PRO A 584 39.86 20.79 2.65
N LEU A 585 39.47 22.06 2.72
CA LEU A 585 40.40 23.20 2.86
C LEU A 585 40.71 23.56 4.31
N ALA A 586 39.89 23.12 5.26
CA ALA A 586 40.14 23.32 6.67
C ALA A 586 40.96 22.16 7.24
N ILE A 587 42.10 22.49 7.85
CA ILE A 587 43.02 21.54 8.47
C ILE A 587 42.90 21.63 9.98
N ARG A 588 42.83 20.49 10.64
CA ARG A 588 42.88 20.38 12.10
C ARG A 588 44.14 19.63 12.51
N CYS A 589 44.84 20.16 13.52
CA CYS A 589 46.06 19.58 14.07
C CYS A 589 45.89 19.21 15.54
N LYS A 590 46.73 18.29 16.03
CA LYS A 590 46.77 17.90 17.46
C LYS A 590 47.12 19.05 18.40
N SER A 591 47.94 20.00 17.94
CA SER A 591 48.29 21.22 18.67
C SER A 591 48.60 22.36 17.70
N GLU A 592 48.53 23.60 18.18
CA GLU A 592 48.87 24.80 17.38
C GLU A 592 50.35 24.83 16.97
N GLU A 593 51.21 24.22 17.77
CA GLU A 593 52.67 24.14 17.54
C GLU A 593 53.04 23.16 16.42
N THR A 594 52.14 22.24 16.06
CA THR A 594 52.41 21.16 15.09
C THR A 594 52.70 21.68 13.68
N LEU A 595 52.00 22.73 13.23
CA LEU A 595 52.26 23.38 11.94
C LEU A 595 53.50 24.29 12.02
N ALA A 596 53.62 25.05 13.10
CA ALA A 596 54.73 25.97 13.34
C ALA A 596 56.08 25.24 13.40
N ALA A 597 56.12 24.02 13.97
CA ALA A 597 57.32 23.18 14.02
C ALA A 597 57.85 22.77 12.64
N GLN A 598 57.05 22.88 11.57
CA GLN A 598 57.44 22.64 10.18
C GLN A 598 57.67 23.93 9.38
N GLY A 599 57.63 25.10 10.03
CA GLY A 599 57.76 26.40 9.36
C GLY A 599 56.56 26.78 8.48
N LEU A 600 55.41 26.12 8.64
CA LEU A 600 54.19 26.38 7.87
C LEU A 600 53.27 27.31 8.67
N SER A 601 52.74 28.33 8.00
CA SER A 601 51.76 29.28 8.55
C SER A 601 50.52 29.32 7.67
N LEU A 602 49.33 29.13 8.27
CA LEU A 602 48.03 29.19 7.60
C LEU A 602 47.12 30.16 8.35
N PRO A 603 46.20 30.85 7.65
CA PRO A 603 45.18 31.66 8.31
C PRO A 603 44.26 30.80 9.17
N ALA A 604 43.65 31.39 10.20
CA ALA A 604 42.63 30.73 10.99
C ALA A 604 41.35 30.55 10.16
N CYS A 605 40.74 29.36 10.22
CA CYS A 605 39.43 29.15 9.59
C CYS A 605 38.37 30.03 10.27
N ALA A 606 37.38 30.49 9.49
CA ALA A 606 36.25 31.22 10.03
C ALA A 606 35.56 30.38 11.13
N LEU A 607 35.48 30.93 12.35
CA LEU A 607 34.96 30.22 13.53
C LEU A 607 33.46 29.89 13.43
N HIS A 608 32.74 30.56 12.52
CA HIS A 608 31.33 30.34 12.26
C HIS A 608 31.08 30.40 10.75
N ASP A 609 30.76 29.25 10.15
CA ASP A 609 30.24 29.12 8.79
C ASP A 609 28.77 28.67 8.89
N PRO A 610 27.80 29.61 8.93
CA PRO A 610 26.39 29.28 9.14
C PRO A 610 25.80 28.38 8.05
N ASN A 611 26.34 28.43 6.84
CA ASN A 611 25.81 27.75 5.66
C ASN A 611 26.65 26.52 5.27
N ARG A 612 27.70 26.21 6.03
CA ARG A 612 28.73 25.19 5.71
C ARG A 612 29.20 25.33 4.25
N ASP A 613 29.41 26.55 3.80
CA ASP A 613 29.77 26.87 2.41
C ASP A 613 31.27 26.66 2.11
N GLY A 614 32.06 26.34 3.13
CA GLY A 614 33.45 25.92 3.03
C GLY A 614 34.41 27.09 2.79
N ALA A 615 35.62 26.94 3.33
CA ALA A 615 36.71 27.89 3.26
C ALA A 615 37.05 28.27 1.81
N ASP A 616 37.51 29.50 1.66
CA ASP A 616 37.97 30.05 0.39
C ASP A 616 39.41 29.60 0.07
N GLU A 617 40.20 29.30 1.11
CA GLU A 617 41.61 28.92 1.02
C GLU A 617 42.00 27.96 2.14
N PRO A 618 43.15 27.27 2.05
CA PRO A 618 43.66 26.43 3.12
C PRO A 618 43.79 27.20 4.44
N CYS A 619 43.15 26.70 5.50
CA CYS A 619 43.13 27.36 6.80
C CYS A 619 43.31 26.35 7.93
N VAL A 620 43.71 26.82 9.11
CA VAL A 620 43.80 25.99 10.32
C VAL A 620 42.61 26.23 11.24
N GLN A 621 41.90 25.15 11.59
CA GLN A 621 40.83 25.21 12.58
C GLN A 621 41.45 25.01 13.97
N GLN A 622 41.37 26.04 14.81
CA GLN A 622 41.90 25.97 16.17
C GLN A 622 41.12 24.96 17.03
N ILE A 623 41.83 24.26 17.93
CA ILE A 623 41.17 23.52 19.01
C ILE A 623 40.69 24.58 20.00
N VAL A 624 39.44 25.01 19.86
CA VAL A 624 38.78 25.74 20.95
C VAL A 624 38.65 24.76 22.10
N ARG A 625 39.60 24.78 23.06
CA ARG A 625 39.31 24.27 24.40
C ARG A 625 38.11 25.07 24.86
N ALA A 626 37.04 24.40 25.26
CA ALA A 626 35.90 25.08 25.87
C ALA A 626 36.37 25.80 27.15
N ARG A 627 36.91 27.01 26.99
CA ARG A 627 36.86 28.01 28.04
C ARG A 627 35.39 28.36 28.13
N SER A 628 34.80 27.94 29.23
CA SER A 628 33.47 28.30 29.70
C SER A 628 33.12 29.72 29.25
N ALA A 629 31.99 29.83 28.56
CA ALA A 629 31.35 31.08 28.13
C ALA A 629 30.93 32.01 29.29
N ILE A 630 31.53 31.87 30.48
CA ILE A 630 31.29 32.64 31.70
C ILE A 630 32.37 33.73 31.87
N GLU A 631 33.62 33.51 31.44
CA GLU A 631 34.69 34.50 31.66
C GLU A 631 34.73 35.65 30.64
N LEU A 632 34.18 35.47 29.43
CA LEU A 632 34.10 36.54 28.42
C LEU A 632 32.94 37.54 28.70
N ALA A 633 32.04 37.22 29.63
CA ALA A 633 30.90 38.08 29.97
C ALA A 633 31.15 39.02 31.16
N GLN A 634 32.30 38.93 31.86
CA GLN A 634 32.53 39.64 33.13
C GLN A 634 33.69 40.66 33.12
N GLY A 635 34.19 41.06 31.94
CA GLY A 635 35.36 41.93 31.82
C GLY A 635 35.17 43.17 30.95
N GLY A 636 34.06 43.89 31.08
CA GLY A 636 33.87 45.17 30.36
C GLY A 636 32.79 46.03 31.00
N GLN A 637 33.16 47.21 31.48
CA GLN A 637 32.24 48.21 32.04
C GLN A 637 31.13 48.62 31.06
N PRO A 638 29.95 49.03 31.55
CA PRO A 638 28.82 49.39 30.71
C PRO A 638 29.09 50.70 29.95
N VAL A 639 29.30 50.61 28.64
CA VAL A 639 29.24 51.77 27.74
C VAL A 639 27.78 51.97 27.37
N GLN A 640 27.18 53.06 27.87
CA GLN A 640 25.90 53.56 27.38
C GLN A 640 26.09 54.06 25.94
N VAL A 641 25.36 53.47 24.99
CA VAL A 641 25.10 54.07 23.68
C VAL A 641 23.60 54.26 23.55
N PRO A 642 23.09 55.49 23.33
CA PRO A 642 21.67 55.75 23.22
C PRO A 642 21.16 55.34 21.84
N ILE A 643 20.22 54.39 21.80
CA ILE A 643 19.44 54.09 20.60
C ILE A 643 18.13 54.88 20.69
N GLN A 644 18.01 55.93 19.88
CA GLN A 644 16.74 56.59 19.59
C GLN A 644 15.94 55.73 18.60
N LEU A 645 14.81 55.19 19.06
CA LEU A 645 13.77 54.58 18.22
C LEU A 645 12.77 55.68 17.78
N PRO A 646 12.24 55.65 16.55
CA PRO A 646 11.21 56.59 16.13
C PRO A 646 9.87 56.28 16.83
N ALA A 647 9.16 57.34 17.20
CA ALA A 647 7.89 57.28 17.91
C ALA A 647 6.79 56.62 17.05
N ALA A 648 6.08 55.67 17.66
CA ALA A 648 4.84 55.14 17.13
C ALA A 648 3.70 56.12 17.43
N ASP A 649 2.99 56.55 16.39
CA ASP A 649 1.72 57.26 16.52
C ASP A 649 0.67 56.37 17.18
N ARG A 650 -0.07 56.95 18.14
CA ARG A 650 -1.21 56.32 18.82
C ARG A 650 -2.44 56.30 17.90
N PRO A 651 -3.21 55.20 17.83
CA PRO A 651 -4.64 55.30 17.53
C PRO A 651 -5.43 55.59 18.82
N PRO A 652 -6.56 56.32 18.74
CA PRO A 652 -7.33 56.72 19.91
C PRO A 652 -8.17 55.58 20.49
N ALA A 653 -8.43 55.74 21.78
CA ALA A 653 -9.16 54.82 22.65
C ALA A 653 -10.63 54.64 22.27
N GLY A 654 -11.15 53.42 22.52
CA GLY A 654 -12.60 53.20 22.66
C GLY A 654 -13.03 51.77 22.35
N GLY A 655 -13.05 50.91 23.38
CA GLY A 655 -13.70 49.60 23.27
C GLY A 655 -13.23 48.62 24.35
N ARG A 656 -13.95 48.57 25.47
CA ARG A 656 -13.77 47.54 26.50
C ARG A 656 -14.09 46.16 25.89
N LEU A 657 -13.09 45.28 25.82
CA LEU A 657 -13.32 43.84 25.78
C LEU A 657 -12.80 43.25 27.09
N SER A 658 -13.63 42.38 27.66
CA SER A 658 -13.55 41.82 29.01
C SER A 658 -12.24 41.06 29.26
N SER A 659 -11.83 41.08 30.52
CA SER A 659 -10.63 40.47 31.11
C SER A 659 -10.58 38.93 31.08
N GLY A 660 -11.12 38.30 30.03
CA GLY A 660 -11.07 36.85 29.80
C GLY A 660 -10.07 36.40 28.72
N ALA A 661 -9.47 37.32 27.97
CA ALA A 661 -8.66 36.97 26.78
C ALA A 661 -7.13 37.07 26.97
N LEU A 662 -6.64 37.50 28.14
CA LEU A 662 -5.20 37.66 28.41
C LEU A 662 -4.62 36.61 29.37
N ALA A 663 -5.44 35.69 29.89
CA ALA A 663 -4.96 34.46 30.54
C ALA A 663 -4.75 33.30 29.54
N GLY A 664 -5.12 33.47 28.26
CA GLY A 664 -5.06 32.43 27.22
C GLY A 664 -3.83 32.47 26.31
N LEU A 665 -2.86 33.35 26.56
CA LEU A 665 -1.70 33.56 25.67
C LEU A 665 -0.33 33.32 26.34
N VAL A 666 -0.30 32.73 27.54
CA VAL A 666 0.94 32.23 28.19
C VAL A 666 0.87 30.72 28.49
N GLY A 667 -0.11 30.00 27.93
CA GLY A 667 -0.22 28.55 28.14
C GLY A 667 -0.91 27.85 27.00
N GLN A 668 -0.17 27.54 25.92
CA GLN A 668 -0.33 26.38 25.03
C GLN A 668 0.61 26.48 23.82
N ILE A 669 1.92 26.41 24.06
CA ILE A 669 2.80 25.75 23.08
C ILE A 669 2.83 24.29 23.54
N ARG A 670 1.96 23.45 22.98
CA ARG A 670 2.14 21.99 23.11
C ARG A 670 3.44 21.69 22.36
N ALA A 671 4.53 21.48 23.09
CA ALA A 671 5.77 21.04 22.48
C ALA A 671 5.50 19.68 21.81
N THR A 672 5.52 19.68 20.48
CA THR A 672 5.24 18.51 19.64
C THR A 672 6.30 17.44 19.88
N VAL A 673 5.90 16.17 19.91
CA VAL A 673 6.85 15.04 19.89
C VAL A 673 7.71 15.17 18.64
N LEU A 674 9.03 15.34 18.81
CA LEU A 674 9.96 15.34 17.71
C LEU A 674 10.27 13.90 17.31
N ARG A 675 10.08 13.60 16.03
CA ARG A 675 10.41 12.30 15.43
C ARG A 675 11.62 12.50 14.53
N ILE A 676 12.69 11.78 14.81
CA ILE A 676 13.97 11.90 14.12
C ILE A 676 14.29 10.52 13.53
N GLU A 677 14.16 10.39 12.21
CA GLU A 677 14.55 9.15 11.51
C GLU A 677 16.08 9.00 11.57
N ALA A 678 16.57 7.84 12.02
CA ALA A 678 17.98 7.65 12.34
C ALA A 678 18.84 7.60 11.06
N GLU A 679 18.34 7.03 9.97
CA GLU A 679 19.00 7.07 8.68
C GLU A 679 19.01 8.48 8.06
N GLY A 680 18.11 9.37 8.53
CA GLY A 680 18.20 10.81 8.29
C GLY A 680 19.48 11.40 8.89
N LEU A 681 19.81 11.05 10.14
CA LEU A 681 21.05 11.50 10.80
C LEU A 681 22.31 11.00 10.08
N PHE A 682 22.28 9.78 9.53
CA PHE A 682 23.35 9.29 8.67
C PHE A 682 23.50 10.14 7.40
N ARG A 683 22.40 10.40 6.67
CA ARG A 683 22.39 11.21 5.44
C ARG A 683 22.86 12.65 5.67
N ASP A 684 22.52 13.22 6.82
CA ASP A 684 22.91 14.57 7.21
C ASP A 684 24.32 14.66 7.81
N GLY A 685 25.01 13.52 7.98
CA GLY A 685 26.32 13.44 8.61
C GLY A 685 26.29 13.84 10.09
N ALA A 686 25.13 13.73 10.74
CA ALA A 686 24.88 14.10 12.14
C ALA A 686 25.19 12.93 13.09
N PHE A 687 26.41 12.40 13.01
CA PHE A 687 26.86 11.31 13.86
C PHE A 687 28.38 11.37 14.13
N GLN A 688 28.83 10.65 15.15
CA GLN A 688 30.24 10.29 15.32
C GLN A 688 30.34 8.78 15.48
N LEU A 689 31.25 8.15 14.73
CA LEU A 689 31.40 6.70 14.74
C LEU A 689 32.81 6.32 15.20
N ARG A 690 32.88 5.43 16.19
CA ARG A 690 34.11 4.86 16.75
C ARG A 690 34.03 3.34 16.65
N GLY A 691 34.36 2.81 15.48
CA GLY A 691 34.35 1.38 15.17
C GLY A 691 33.17 0.96 14.30
N GLY A 692 33.46 0.19 13.24
CA GLY A 692 32.47 -0.23 12.24
C GLY A 692 32.17 0.83 11.18
N GLN A 693 31.02 0.65 10.52
CA GLN A 693 30.49 1.46 9.42
C GLN A 693 28.99 1.57 9.58
N ILE A 694 28.42 2.71 9.19
CA ILE A 694 26.97 2.91 9.17
C ILE A 694 26.50 3.20 7.75
N THR A 695 25.32 2.71 7.41
CA THR A 695 24.64 2.94 6.14
C THR A 695 23.14 3.11 6.38
N ALA A 696 22.41 3.63 5.39
CA ALA A 696 20.96 3.51 5.37
C ALA A 696 20.59 2.18 4.71
N GLN A 697 19.80 1.36 5.39
CA GLN A 697 19.32 0.08 4.87
C GLN A 697 17.82 0.16 4.58
N PRO A 698 17.37 -0.16 3.35
CA PRO A 698 15.95 -0.33 3.05
C PRO A 698 15.35 -1.51 3.83
N MET A 699 14.21 -1.28 4.47
CA MET A 699 13.50 -2.26 5.32
C MET A 699 12.15 -2.70 4.75
N SER A 700 11.74 -2.19 3.59
CA SER A 700 10.46 -2.51 2.93
C SER A 700 10.24 -4.01 2.68
N GLY A 701 11.32 -4.79 2.51
CA GLY A 701 11.26 -6.25 2.37
C GLY A 701 10.97 -7.02 3.66
N PHE A 702 10.98 -6.36 4.82
CA PHE A 702 10.78 -6.98 6.14
C PHE A 702 9.47 -6.58 6.83
N GLY A 703 8.74 -5.60 6.29
CA GLY A 703 7.44 -5.13 6.80
C GLY A 703 7.28 -3.61 6.72
N PRO A 704 6.08 -3.08 7.02
CA PRO A 704 5.79 -1.64 6.95
C PRO A 704 6.14 -0.86 8.23
N ASP A 705 6.72 -1.52 9.24
CA ASP A 705 6.78 -0.98 10.61
C ASP A 705 7.91 0.05 10.83
N TRP A 706 8.91 0.09 9.93
CA TRP A 706 10.03 1.04 9.96
C TRP A 706 9.64 2.41 9.41
N GLY A 707 10.05 3.47 10.11
CA GLY A 707 9.96 4.85 9.65
C GLY A 707 10.67 5.01 8.31
N GLY A 708 10.04 5.72 7.37
CA GLY A 708 10.62 5.91 6.03
C GLY A 708 10.90 4.62 5.24
N ASN A 709 10.43 3.45 5.68
CA ASN A 709 10.81 2.13 5.18
C ASN A 709 12.32 1.86 5.21
N ALA A 710 13.06 2.45 6.16
CA ALA A 710 14.50 2.30 6.27
C ALA A 710 14.96 2.25 7.72
N GLN A 711 16.21 1.90 7.93
CA GLN A 711 16.87 2.06 9.22
C GLN A 711 18.32 2.53 9.02
N LEU A 712 18.89 3.14 10.06
CA LEU A 712 20.34 3.25 10.18
C LEU A 712 20.88 1.87 10.54
N PHE A 713 21.69 1.32 9.66
CA PHE A 713 22.30 0.02 9.80
C PHE A 713 23.79 0.16 10.16
N TRP A 714 24.14 -0.31 11.35
CA TRP A 714 25.50 -0.30 11.87
C TRP A 714 26.12 -1.70 11.76
N HIS A 715 27.20 -1.81 10.99
CA HIS A 715 27.90 -3.07 10.72
C HIS A 715 29.42 -2.95 10.87
N GLY A 716 30.09 -4.09 11.03
CA GLY A 716 31.56 -4.13 11.23
C GLY A 716 32.05 -3.56 12.56
N GLY A 717 31.14 -3.20 13.48
CA GLY A 717 31.46 -2.85 14.86
C GLY A 717 31.67 -4.10 15.72
N GLY A 718 32.59 -4.02 16.68
CA GLY A 718 32.82 -5.05 17.69
C GLY A 718 32.50 -4.55 19.10
N VAL A 719 32.69 -5.39 20.11
CA VAL A 719 32.52 -4.99 21.52
C VAL A 719 33.39 -3.78 21.83
N GLY A 720 32.78 -2.74 22.43
CA GLY A 720 33.41 -1.46 22.74
C GLY A 720 33.33 -0.43 21.62
N ALA A 721 32.80 -0.77 20.44
CA ALA A 721 32.50 0.22 19.40
C ALA A 721 31.36 1.13 19.85
N VAL A 722 31.41 2.41 19.46
CA VAL A 722 30.44 3.44 19.86
C VAL A 722 29.94 4.21 18.65
N LEU A 723 28.63 4.43 18.59
CA LEU A 723 27.94 5.29 17.63
C LEU A 723 27.21 6.40 18.39
N ASP A 724 27.61 7.65 18.18
CA ASP A 724 26.95 8.83 18.73
C ASP A 724 26.03 9.43 17.66
N LEU A 725 24.72 9.39 17.87
CA LEU A 725 23.72 10.03 17.01
C LEU A 725 23.43 11.44 17.53
N MET A 726 23.65 12.44 16.70
CA MET A 726 23.59 13.84 17.12
C MET A 726 22.21 14.42 16.83
N ILE A 727 21.40 14.57 17.89
CA ILE A 727 20.04 15.12 17.80
C ILE A 727 20.03 16.62 18.12
N ASP A 728 19.20 17.40 17.44
CA ASP A 728 19.04 18.83 17.71
C ASP A 728 17.84 19.06 18.65
N VAL A 729 18.11 19.46 19.89
CA VAL A 729 17.10 19.75 20.92
C VAL A 729 16.58 21.18 20.70
N PRO A 730 15.26 21.40 20.55
CA PRO A 730 14.72 22.68 20.06
C PRO A 730 14.70 23.77 21.13
N GLN A 731 14.66 23.40 22.40
CA GLN A 731 14.64 24.32 23.54
C GLN A 731 15.13 23.61 24.80
N ASP A 732 15.63 24.40 25.75
CA ASP A 732 15.95 23.93 27.10
C ASP A 732 14.71 23.29 27.74
N GLY A 733 14.87 22.11 28.33
CA GLY A 733 13.77 21.44 29.03
C GLY A 733 14.05 20.00 29.40
N ALA A 734 13.09 19.39 30.10
CA ALA A 734 13.09 17.96 30.37
C ALA A 734 12.44 17.21 29.20
N TRP A 735 13.14 16.22 28.65
CA TRP A 735 12.72 15.44 27.50
C TRP A 735 12.77 13.95 27.83
N VAL A 736 11.66 13.25 27.62
CA VAL A 736 11.63 11.80 27.50
C VAL A 736 12.25 11.42 26.15
N VAL A 737 13.26 10.57 26.18
CA VAL A 737 13.95 10.07 24.98
C VAL A 737 13.58 8.61 24.80
N GLU A 738 13.07 8.27 23.63
CA GLU A 738 12.84 6.90 23.19
C GLU A 738 13.61 6.62 21.90
N ILE A 739 14.03 5.37 21.72
CA ILE A 739 14.72 4.91 20.52
C ILE A 739 14.06 3.64 20.00
N ASP A 740 13.78 3.59 18.71
CA ASP A 740 13.18 2.43 18.07
C ASP A 740 14.29 1.60 17.41
N LEU A 741 14.42 0.34 17.82
CA LEU A 741 15.56 -0.52 17.47
C LEU A 741 15.10 -1.84 16.85
N THR A 742 15.77 -2.26 15.79
CA THR A 742 15.46 -3.52 15.10
C THR A 742 16.05 -4.70 15.85
N ARG A 743 15.34 -5.85 15.81
CA ARG A 743 15.92 -7.14 16.16
C ARG A 743 16.15 -8.01 14.94
N ALA A 744 17.27 -8.73 14.88
CA ALA A 744 17.59 -9.64 13.78
C ALA A 744 18.58 -10.76 14.24
N PRO A 745 18.80 -11.80 13.40
CA PRO A 745 19.64 -12.95 13.78
C PRO A 745 21.12 -12.65 14.01
N ASP A 746 21.61 -11.52 13.51
CA ASP A 746 23.02 -11.11 13.48
C ASP A 746 23.29 -9.88 14.36
N TYR A 747 22.34 -9.48 15.20
CA TYR A 747 22.42 -8.24 15.98
C TYR A 747 23.03 -8.43 17.36
N GLY A 748 23.76 -7.41 17.80
CA GLY A 748 24.47 -7.37 19.08
C GLY A 748 23.62 -6.87 20.25
N GLN A 749 24.27 -6.78 21.40
CA GLN A 749 23.74 -6.15 22.61
C GLN A 749 24.25 -4.71 22.72
N LEU A 750 23.34 -3.79 23.08
CA LEU A 750 23.58 -2.36 23.11
C LEU A 750 23.38 -1.79 24.51
N ALA A 751 24.26 -0.86 24.89
CA ALA A 751 24.09 0.04 26.03
C ALA A 751 24.00 1.49 25.53
N PHE A 752 23.33 2.35 26.29
CA PHE A 752 23.01 3.72 25.84
C PHE A 752 23.54 4.80 26.80
N GLU A 753 23.86 5.96 26.23
CA GLU A 753 24.04 7.21 26.97
C GLU A 753 23.25 8.33 26.27
N VAL A 754 22.66 9.26 27.03
CA VAL A 754 21.95 10.43 26.48
C VAL A 754 22.56 11.69 27.07
N ASP A 755 23.04 12.58 26.22
CA ASP A 755 23.79 13.78 26.62
C ASP A 755 24.88 13.47 27.66
N GLN A 756 25.65 12.41 27.41
CA GLN A 756 26.72 11.89 28.26
C GLN A 756 26.27 11.32 29.62
N HIS A 757 24.97 11.15 29.84
CA HIS A 757 24.43 10.47 31.02
C HIS A 757 24.16 9.00 30.70
N ARG A 758 24.69 8.09 31.52
CA ARG A 758 24.47 6.65 31.36
C ARG A 758 23.01 6.28 31.55
N VAL A 759 22.53 5.43 30.65
CA VAL A 759 21.19 4.84 30.70
C VAL A 759 21.28 3.44 31.29
N ALA A 760 20.38 3.12 32.22
CA ALA A 760 20.32 1.80 32.84
C ALA A 760 19.76 0.71 31.90
N ALA A 761 18.91 1.11 30.95
CA ALA A 761 18.39 0.21 29.93
C ALA A 761 19.52 -0.29 29.01
N SER A 762 19.46 -1.57 28.69
CA SER A 762 20.25 -2.22 27.65
C SER A 762 19.31 -2.93 26.68
N PHE A 763 19.76 -3.18 25.46
CA PHE A 763 18.95 -3.84 24.43
C PHE A 763 19.67 -5.06 23.88
N ASP A 764 19.01 -6.23 23.92
CA ASP A 764 19.43 -7.39 23.13
C ASP A 764 18.75 -7.32 21.76
N GLY A 765 19.56 -7.10 20.72
CA GLY A 765 19.12 -7.02 19.34
C GLY A 765 18.84 -8.37 18.70
N TYR A 766 19.13 -9.49 19.36
CA TYR A 766 18.91 -10.80 18.77
C TYR A 766 17.41 -11.15 18.63
N ALA A 767 17.04 -11.64 17.45
CA ALA A 767 15.82 -12.41 17.21
C ALA A 767 16.05 -13.44 16.10
N PRO A 768 15.31 -14.57 16.07
CA PRO A 768 15.49 -15.59 15.02
C PRO A 768 15.10 -15.14 13.60
N GLY A 769 14.47 -13.97 13.46
CA GLY A 769 14.19 -13.29 12.19
C GLY A 769 14.20 -11.78 12.39
N VAL A 770 14.08 -11.03 11.29
CA VAL A 770 13.96 -9.56 11.36
C VAL A 770 12.59 -9.21 11.93
N VAL A 771 12.57 -8.53 13.08
CA VAL A 771 11.35 -8.09 13.76
C VAL A 771 11.38 -6.58 13.88
N GLY A 772 10.23 -5.97 13.61
CA GLY A 772 9.97 -4.52 13.58
C GLY A 772 10.58 -3.74 14.76
N PRO A 773 10.72 -2.41 14.60
CA PRO A 773 11.41 -1.61 15.60
C PRO A 773 10.75 -1.75 16.97
N VAL A 774 11.54 -2.12 17.97
CA VAL A 774 11.15 -2.19 19.37
C VAL A 774 11.51 -0.85 20.01
N THR A 775 10.49 -0.14 20.50
CA THR A 775 10.70 1.11 21.25
C THR A 775 11.32 0.83 22.61
N VAL A 776 12.45 1.46 22.88
CA VAL A 776 13.12 1.47 24.19
C VAL A 776 13.08 2.88 24.75
N THR A 777 12.44 3.06 25.91
CA THR A 777 12.49 4.32 26.66
C THR A 777 13.82 4.43 27.38
N LEU A 778 14.65 5.41 26.98
CA LEU A 778 15.97 5.65 27.57
C LEU A 778 15.87 6.45 28.89
N GLY A 779 14.77 7.18 29.07
CA GLY A 779 14.47 7.93 30.29
C GLY A 779 14.15 9.40 30.03
N THR A 780 14.10 10.19 31.10
CA THR A 780 13.90 11.64 31.05
C THR A 780 15.21 12.36 31.32
N PHE A 781 15.60 13.28 30.45
CA PHE A 781 16.84 14.04 30.54
C PHE A 781 16.58 15.54 30.47
N ALA A 782 17.19 16.30 31.37
CA ALA A 782 17.23 17.75 31.28
C ALA A 782 18.29 18.13 30.24
N MET A 783 17.85 18.52 29.04
CA MET A 783 18.73 18.86 27.92
C MET A 783 18.59 20.34 27.57
N ARG A 784 19.73 20.97 27.29
CA ARG A 784 19.77 22.33 26.74
C ARG A 784 19.56 22.29 25.23
N GLN A 785 18.98 23.37 24.70
CA GLN A 785 18.84 23.63 23.28
C GLN A 785 20.17 23.40 22.53
N GLY A 786 20.05 22.93 21.30
CA GLY A 786 21.17 22.62 20.42
C GLY A 786 21.50 21.14 20.37
N ARG A 787 22.64 20.82 19.77
CA ARG A 787 23.03 19.45 19.43
C ARG A 787 23.43 18.64 20.67
N ARG A 788 22.81 17.48 20.87
CA ARG A 788 23.05 16.54 21.97
C ARG A 788 23.30 15.13 21.44
N PRO A 789 24.25 14.37 21.99
CA PRO A 789 24.48 12.98 21.57
C PRO A 789 23.49 12.02 22.22
N VAL A 790 22.96 11.08 21.44
CA VAL A 790 22.40 9.81 21.90
C VAL A 790 23.37 8.72 21.47
N SER A 791 24.09 8.15 22.43
CA SER A 791 25.19 7.22 22.22
C SER A 791 24.73 5.78 22.36
N LEU A 792 25.15 4.92 21.42
CA LEU A 792 24.95 3.48 21.43
C LEU A 792 26.32 2.81 21.49
N MET A 793 26.51 1.85 22.40
CA MET A 793 27.73 1.06 22.51
C MET A 793 27.43 -0.43 22.40
N ILE A 794 28.20 -1.13 21.55
CA ILE A 794 28.12 -2.60 21.45
C ILE A 794 28.80 -3.19 22.68
N THR A 795 28.05 -3.86 23.55
CA THR A 795 28.56 -4.48 24.79
C THR A 795 28.83 -5.97 24.65
N GLY A 796 28.23 -6.61 23.65
CA GLY A 796 28.29 -8.06 23.47
C GLY A 796 27.33 -8.51 22.37
N ARG A 797 26.99 -9.80 22.39
CA ARG A 797 25.92 -10.39 21.58
C ARG A 797 25.30 -11.55 22.34
N ASN A 798 24.05 -11.85 22.05
CA ASN A 798 23.44 -13.12 22.46
C ASN A 798 24.25 -14.30 21.87
N PRO A 799 24.48 -15.41 22.61
CA PRO A 799 25.16 -16.59 22.06
C PRO A 799 24.53 -17.15 20.77
N ALA A 800 23.21 -16.95 20.59
CA ALA A 800 22.48 -17.36 19.39
C ALA A 800 22.58 -16.35 18.23
N SER A 801 23.09 -15.15 18.47
CA SER A 801 23.32 -14.14 17.44
C SER A 801 24.59 -14.45 16.65
N THR A 802 24.55 -14.31 15.32
CA THR A 802 25.70 -14.56 14.46
C THR A 802 26.66 -13.37 14.36
N GLY A 803 26.30 -12.19 14.89
CA GLY A 803 27.07 -10.96 14.74
C GLY A 803 26.87 -9.92 15.85
N PHE A 804 27.34 -8.71 15.56
CA PHE A 804 27.28 -7.53 16.44
C PHE A 804 26.57 -6.37 15.77
N LEU A 805 25.73 -6.64 14.77
CA LEU A 805 25.09 -5.59 13.99
C LEU A 805 24.06 -4.85 14.85
N ALA A 806 23.69 -3.65 14.42
CA ALA A 806 22.63 -2.89 15.07
C ALA A 806 21.83 -2.12 14.04
N GLY A 807 20.56 -1.91 14.36
CA GLY A 807 19.60 -1.23 13.50
C GLY A 807 18.80 -0.24 14.31
N VAL A 808 18.84 1.03 13.92
CA VAL A 808 18.11 2.11 14.57
C VAL A 808 17.12 2.67 13.56
N ASP A 809 15.84 2.65 13.89
CA ASP A 809 14.76 3.20 13.06
C ASP A 809 14.65 4.70 13.31
N ARG A 810 14.27 5.09 14.54
CA ARG A 810 14.08 6.50 14.90
C ARG A 810 14.40 6.81 16.36
N ILE A 811 14.56 8.10 16.64
CA ILE A 811 14.64 8.67 17.99
C ILE A 811 13.43 9.59 18.19
N LEU A 812 12.76 9.47 19.33
CA LEU A 812 11.63 10.30 19.72
C LEU A 812 12.02 11.18 20.91
N LEU A 813 11.78 12.49 20.80
CA LEU A 813 11.88 13.43 21.91
C LEU A 813 10.49 13.91 22.29
N LYS A 814 10.04 13.54 23.49
CA LYS A 814 8.76 13.98 24.05
C LYS A 814 9.04 14.92 25.22
N PRO A 815 8.43 16.12 25.29
CA PRO A 815 8.57 16.97 26.48
C PRO A 815 8.03 16.24 27.71
N SER A 816 8.79 16.25 28.80
CA SER A 816 8.43 15.56 30.06
C SER A 816 7.52 16.41 30.97
N GLY A 817 7.03 17.57 30.50
CA GLY A 817 6.14 18.44 31.26
C GLY A 817 5.39 19.41 30.36
N GLY A 818 4.07 19.34 30.44
CA GLY A 818 3.11 20.41 30.19
C GLY A 818 2.20 20.50 31.40
#